data_AF-A0A259PN66-F1
#
_entry.id   AF-A0A259PN66-F1
#
_cell.length_a   1.000
_cell.length_b   1.000
_cell.length_c   1.000
_cell.angle_alpha   90.00
_cell.angle_beta   90.00
_cell.angle_gamma   90.00
#
_symmetry.space_group_name_H-M   'P 1'
#
loop_
_entity.id
_entity.type
_entity.pdbx_description
1 polymer ?
#
loop_
_entity_poly.entity_id
_entity_poly.type
_entity_poly.pdbx_seq_one_letter_code
_entity_poly.pdbx_strand_id
1 'polypeptide(L)'
;MPREQVGYNPQVELTQVTASPNIHTVQANQNLVGSKTQQLISQLGVAFPQANKLYHEALDNEKQAAETYARSITPQDLKKQIDDGTLMPSQSPLFQATVRHTYGSNQADMVTNDVIQRATKGEFETPDQANAALTEARNKVLSGQDEYVIAGFDKHYNGIQNKLQSTVLSINNQKSVEAGETNANISLRNSIDRVRSPDFKGTVEDAANLIGDAYRMQITGNVLFNKTMRSNALRGVLTDISKNGDVNLLETVLRQKLDNGGTITDSIGLDDAATFIMSAQRVAQSNYFLQQHQDSVNQLNSMVEESLKNNTFNGGAQFKTAKAVGKNGEPVDYNAEKYAKDILAKQSASLPFEQRVSLYATRGVEDDSLAAVINTGAENIRSIGLESKDKKSGELSQNGKAAVDTFLRVQAVDRVYADSLVKGDSNKQLYRLIGIFNDMGKTPEAAATYATQAVNSNLENLKQGGKINTEVTSLVKSALNPSFFSDGPIIWGKQKWDNFKSGNDYVNYDAFAADMVDVAGALYASGQATDAPSAVEKAQEYFHQITSRVNNTGYYKRDLPHVPSPTFGTPEDFMLEFINTTIAPIAEARGFDPKEVSLRRDNRGIYTAYVAGQALEGTDGLPVQRTKQQLDDWSTNEYQRLIQVEKAGAVAKLKSKKSSFHKALNERILD
;
A
#
# COMPACT_ATOMS: atom_id res chain seq x y z
N MET A 1 -48.23 -40.20 -23.87
CA MET A 1 -49.45 -39.38 -23.67
C MET A 1 -49.06 -37.91 -23.81
N PRO A 2 -49.93 -37.06 -24.38
CA PRO A 2 -49.56 -35.73 -24.87
C PRO A 2 -49.26 -34.75 -23.73
N ARG A 3 -48.39 -33.78 -24.02
CA ARG A 3 -48.08 -32.65 -23.12
C ARG A 3 -49.31 -31.75 -22.97
N GLU A 4 -49.88 -31.67 -21.78
CA GLU A 4 -50.73 -30.54 -21.40
C GLU A 4 -49.83 -29.39 -20.95
N GLN A 5 -49.84 -28.30 -21.71
CA GLN A 5 -49.47 -26.98 -21.22
C GLN A 5 -50.51 -26.56 -20.18
N VAL A 6 -50.06 -26.22 -18.98
CA VAL A 6 -50.88 -25.49 -18.00
C VAL A 6 -50.20 -24.16 -17.73
N GLY A 7 -50.97 -23.09 -17.93
CA GLY A 7 -50.51 -21.74 -18.18
C GLY A 7 -49.74 -21.08 -17.04
N TYR A 8 -48.74 -20.30 -17.43
CA TYR A 8 -48.07 -19.31 -16.61
C TYR A 8 -49.03 -18.13 -16.35
N ASN A 9 -49.38 -17.90 -15.09
CA ASN A 9 -50.05 -16.68 -14.63
C ASN A 9 -49.06 -15.85 -13.78
N PRO A 10 -48.48 -14.75 -14.31
CA PRO A 10 -47.46 -13.96 -13.61
C PRO A 10 -48.00 -13.04 -12.51
N GLN A 11 -49.27 -13.12 -12.11
CA GLN A 11 -49.86 -12.18 -11.15
C GLN A 11 -50.14 -12.76 -9.76
N VAL A 12 -49.53 -13.88 -9.37
CA VAL A 12 -49.57 -14.34 -7.98
C VAL A 12 -48.17 -14.73 -7.51
N GLU A 13 -47.48 -13.82 -6.82
CA GLU A 13 -46.34 -14.17 -5.99
C GLU A 13 -46.85 -14.92 -4.77
N LEU A 14 -46.90 -16.25 -4.87
CA LEU A 14 -47.12 -17.16 -3.75
C LEU A 14 -45.77 -17.75 -3.35
N THR A 15 -45.49 -17.78 -2.05
CA THR A 15 -44.37 -18.54 -1.49
C THR A 15 -44.69 -20.03 -1.65
N GLN A 16 -44.36 -20.61 -2.80
CA GLN A 16 -44.47 -22.06 -3.03
C GLN A 16 -43.25 -22.78 -2.44
N VAL A 17 -43.53 -23.80 -1.64
CA VAL A 17 -42.55 -24.82 -1.26
C VAL A 17 -42.45 -25.83 -2.39
N THR A 18 -41.26 -26.04 -2.94
CA THR A 18 -40.95 -27.25 -3.74
C THR A 18 -39.65 -27.84 -3.21
N ALA A 19 -39.76 -28.87 -2.39
CA ALA A 19 -38.68 -29.80 -2.11
C ALA A 19 -38.79 -30.99 -3.07
N SER A 20 -37.66 -31.63 -3.38
CA SER A 20 -37.52 -32.85 -4.20
C SER A 20 -38.57 -33.95 -3.89
N PRO A 21 -38.83 -34.89 -4.84
CA PRO A 21 -40.16 -35.26 -5.33
C PRO A 21 -41.09 -36.06 -4.40
N ASN A 22 -40.74 -36.30 -3.13
CA ASN A 22 -41.47 -37.21 -2.26
C ASN A 22 -42.02 -36.61 -0.96
N ILE A 23 -42.12 -35.28 -0.83
CA ILE A 23 -42.70 -34.66 0.38
C ILE A 23 -43.86 -33.75 -0.01
N HIS A 24 -45.03 -34.02 0.56
CA HIS A 24 -46.25 -33.24 0.37
C HIS A 24 -46.05 -31.78 0.77
N THR A 25 -46.57 -30.87 -0.04
CA THR A 25 -46.56 -29.43 0.19
C THR A 25 -47.36 -29.11 1.46
N VAL A 26 -46.70 -28.69 2.53
CA VAL A 26 -47.38 -28.11 3.69
C VAL A 26 -47.52 -26.61 3.45
N GLN A 27 -48.75 -26.19 3.17
CA GLN A 27 -49.13 -24.78 3.10
C GLN A 27 -49.65 -24.35 4.47
N ALA A 28 -49.15 -23.24 5.01
CA ALA A 28 -49.93 -22.50 6.00
C ALA A 28 -51.24 -22.10 5.32
N ASN A 29 -52.37 -22.59 5.81
CA ASN A 29 -53.67 -22.44 5.13
C ASN A 29 -54.06 -20.95 5.02
N GLN A 30 -53.88 -20.36 3.83
CA GLN A 30 -54.20 -18.96 3.51
C GLN A 30 -55.51 -18.82 2.73
N ASN A 31 -56.44 -19.78 2.87
CA ASN A 31 -57.72 -19.67 2.18
C ASN A 31 -58.58 -18.58 2.85
N LEU A 32 -58.63 -17.40 2.23
CA LEU A 32 -59.46 -16.28 2.68
C LEU A 32 -60.95 -16.58 2.53
N VAL A 33 -61.34 -17.50 1.64
CA VAL A 33 -62.73 -17.90 1.43
C VAL A 33 -63.21 -18.69 2.65
N GLY A 34 -63.89 -17.99 3.57
CA GLY A 34 -64.41 -18.54 4.82
C GLY A 34 -63.60 -18.20 6.09
N SER A 35 -62.56 -17.37 6.01
CA SER A 35 -61.78 -16.98 7.20
C SER A 35 -62.53 -15.97 8.09
N LYS A 36 -62.25 -15.96 9.41
CA LYS A 36 -62.79 -14.96 10.35
C LYS A 36 -62.49 -13.52 9.92
N THR A 37 -61.38 -13.31 9.22
CA THR A 37 -60.99 -12.01 8.65
C THR A 37 -61.94 -11.58 7.53
N GLN A 38 -62.39 -12.49 6.67
CA GLN A 38 -63.38 -12.22 5.62
C GLN A 38 -64.76 -11.92 6.23
N GLN A 39 -65.14 -12.63 7.30
CA GLN A 39 -66.35 -12.34 8.07
C GLN A 39 -66.28 -10.94 8.70
N LEU A 40 -65.14 -10.56 9.28
CA LEU A 40 -64.93 -9.24 9.87
C LEU A 40 -64.91 -8.11 8.82
N ILE A 41 -64.26 -8.32 7.68
CA ILE A 41 -64.23 -7.36 6.55
C ILE A 41 -65.63 -7.16 5.96
N SER A 42 -66.43 -8.23 5.84
CA SER A 42 -67.83 -8.15 5.41
C SER A 42 -68.73 -7.43 6.42
N GLN A 43 -68.45 -7.57 7.72
CA GLN A 43 -69.15 -6.86 8.80
C GLN A 43 -68.74 -5.39 8.92
N LEU A 44 -67.53 -5.02 8.49
CA LEU A 44 -66.99 -3.66 8.56
C LEU A 44 -67.19 -2.83 7.29
N GLY A 45 -67.77 -3.40 6.23
CA GLY A 45 -68.16 -2.66 5.02
C GLY A 45 -67.00 -2.15 4.15
N VAL A 46 -65.79 -2.67 4.31
CA VAL A 46 -64.59 -2.24 3.57
C VAL A 46 -64.54 -2.91 2.18
N ALA A 47 -64.27 -2.15 1.13
CA ALA A 47 -64.16 -2.67 -0.23
C ALA A 47 -63.00 -3.69 -0.36
N PHE A 48 -63.28 -4.87 -0.92
CA PHE A 48 -62.36 -6.03 -1.04
C PHE A 48 -60.93 -5.70 -1.53
N PRO A 49 -60.71 -4.83 -2.54
CA PRO A 49 -59.37 -4.52 -3.02
C PRO A 49 -58.49 -3.77 -1.99
N GLN A 50 -59.09 -2.89 -1.18
CA GLN A 50 -58.37 -2.14 -0.14
C GLN A 50 -58.02 -3.06 1.05
N ALA A 51 -58.92 -3.98 1.39
CA ALA A 51 -58.66 -4.98 2.42
C ALA A 51 -57.56 -5.98 2.01
N ASN A 52 -57.52 -6.38 0.73
CA ASN A 52 -56.48 -7.28 0.23
C ASN A 52 -55.09 -6.60 0.22
N LYS A 53 -55.02 -5.32 -0.13
CA LYS A 53 -53.77 -4.53 -0.05
C LYS A 53 -53.27 -4.41 1.39
N LEU A 54 -54.15 -4.05 2.34
CA LEU A 54 -53.80 -3.96 3.76
C LEU A 54 -53.37 -5.32 4.35
N TYR A 55 -53.94 -6.42 3.86
CA TYR A 55 -53.54 -7.77 4.26
C TYR A 55 -52.13 -8.11 3.76
N HIS A 56 -51.81 -7.84 2.49
CA HIS A 56 -50.45 -8.04 1.97
C HIS A 56 -49.43 -7.14 2.67
N GLU A 57 -49.75 -5.87 2.91
CA GLU A 57 -48.89 -4.97 3.68
C GLU A 57 -48.66 -5.48 5.11
N ALA A 58 -49.67 -6.05 5.76
CA ALA A 58 -49.52 -6.66 7.08
C ALA A 58 -48.62 -7.91 7.06
N LEU A 59 -48.75 -8.77 6.04
CA LEU A 59 -47.88 -9.94 5.87
C LEU A 59 -46.42 -9.54 5.61
N ASP A 60 -46.19 -8.54 4.74
CA ASP A 60 -44.86 -8.04 4.43
C ASP A 60 -44.21 -7.39 5.65
N ASN A 61 -44.97 -6.58 6.40
CA ASN A 61 -44.51 -5.99 7.65
C ASN A 61 -44.14 -7.06 8.68
N GLU A 62 -44.91 -8.14 8.76
CA GLU A 62 -44.65 -9.24 9.70
C GLU A 62 -43.43 -10.06 9.30
N LYS A 63 -43.24 -10.31 8.00
CA LYS A 63 -42.02 -10.93 7.46
C LYS A 63 -40.79 -10.05 7.71
N GLN A 64 -40.88 -8.75 7.46
CA GLN A 64 -39.79 -7.81 7.69
C GLN A 64 -39.44 -7.68 9.18
N ALA A 65 -40.45 -7.72 10.06
CA ALA A 65 -40.26 -7.75 11.51
C ALA A 65 -39.54 -9.04 11.94
N ALA A 66 -39.93 -10.19 11.38
CA ALA A 66 -39.28 -11.48 11.64
C ALA A 66 -37.81 -11.50 11.18
N GLU A 67 -37.52 -11.00 9.99
CA GLU A 67 -36.16 -10.89 9.48
C GLU A 67 -35.31 -9.92 10.34
N THR A 68 -35.88 -8.79 10.73
CA THR A 68 -35.21 -7.80 11.60
C THR A 68 -34.91 -8.40 12.97
N TYR A 69 -35.87 -9.12 13.53
CA TYR A 69 -35.70 -9.82 14.80
C TYR A 69 -34.62 -10.89 14.72
N ALA A 70 -34.69 -11.79 13.73
CA ALA A 70 -33.70 -12.85 13.53
C ALA A 70 -32.28 -12.30 13.34
N ARG A 71 -32.12 -11.10 12.75
CA ARG A 71 -30.83 -10.40 12.61
C ARG A 71 -30.36 -9.68 13.87
N SER A 72 -31.26 -9.37 14.80
CA SER A 72 -30.95 -8.67 16.05
C SER A 72 -30.39 -9.59 17.15
N ILE A 73 -30.43 -10.90 16.95
CA ILE A 73 -29.98 -11.92 17.91
C ILE A 73 -28.94 -12.83 17.27
N THR A 74 -28.10 -13.45 18.10
CA THR A 74 -27.09 -14.38 17.61
C THR A 74 -27.74 -15.68 17.11
N PRO A 75 -27.15 -16.41 16.15
CA PRO A 75 -27.68 -17.70 15.71
C PRO A 75 -27.83 -18.72 16.85
N GLN A 76 -26.97 -18.66 17.87
CA GLN A 76 -27.03 -19.54 19.04
C GLN A 76 -28.21 -19.19 19.96
N ASP A 77 -28.43 -17.90 20.22
CA ASP A 77 -29.58 -17.44 21.01
C ASP A 77 -30.89 -17.69 20.26
N LEU A 78 -30.88 -17.51 18.93
CA LEU A 78 -32.02 -17.82 18.06
C LEU A 78 -32.34 -19.32 18.09
N LYS A 79 -31.32 -20.18 17.99
CA LYS A 79 -31.48 -21.64 18.16
C LYS A 79 -32.11 -21.95 19.51
N LYS A 80 -31.57 -21.39 20.59
CA LYS A 80 -32.08 -21.63 21.94
C LYS A 80 -33.54 -21.19 22.06
N GLN A 81 -33.92 -20.08 21.46
CA GLN A 81 -35.30 -19.62 21.49
C GLN A 81 -36.26 -20.48 20.65
N ILE A 82 -35.77 -21.06 19.55
CA ILE A 82 -36.49 -22.06 18.76
C ILE A 82 -36.67 -23.34 19.57
N ASP A 83 -35.59 -23.87 20.15
CA ASP A 83 -35.57 -25.13 20.90
C ASP A 83 -36.39 -25.05 22.20
N ASP A 84 -36.26 -23.95 22.95
CA ASP A 84 -36.98 -23.71 24.21
C ASP A 84 -38.46 -23.33 23.98
N GLY A 85 -38.89 -23.14 22.72
CA GLY A 85 -40.23 -22.67 22.37
C GLY A 85 -40.55 -21.27 22.90
N THR A 86 -39.52 -20.47 23.19
CA THR A 86 -39.64 -19.13 23.79
C THR A 86 -39.79 -18.02 22.75
N LEU A 87 -39.70 -18.35 21.45
CA LEU A 87 -40.32 -17.56 20.39
C LEU A 87 -41.80 -17.41 20.73
N MET A 88 -42.20 -16.22 21.21
CA MET A 88 -43.49 -16.07 21.86
C MET A 88 -44.64 -16.62 21.00
N PRO A 89 -45.51 -17.50 21.53
CA PRO A 89 -46.69 -18.01 20.83
C PRO A 89 -47.68 -16.92 20.37
N SER A 90 -47.51 -15.68 20.85
CA SER A 90 -48.31 -14.51 20.47
C SER A 90 -47.89 -13.85 19.16
N GLN A 91 -46.81 -14.30 18.52
CA GLN A 91 -46.39 -13.84 17.19
C GLN A 91 -46.91 -14.81 16.12
N SER A 92 -47.44 -14.26 15.03
CA SER A 92 -48.09 -15.01 13.94
C SER A 92 -47.31 -16.22 13.46
N PRO A 93 -47.99 -17.29 12.97
CA PRO A 93 -47.33 -18.43 12.33
C PRO A 93 -46.34 -18.03 11.22
N LEU A 94 -46.61 -16.94 10.50
CA LEU A 94 -45.71 -16.40 9.47
C LEU A 94 -44.39 -15.91 10.05
N PHE A 95 -44.44 -15.24 11.20
CA PHE A 95 -43.26 -14.75 11.90
C PHE A 95 -42.37 -15.94 12.32
N GLN A 96 -42.96 -16.95 12.96
CA GLN A 96 -42.22 -18.14 13.39
C GLN A 96 -41.59 -18.90 12.23
N ALA A 97 -42.33 -19.09 11.13
CA ALA A 97 -41.81 -19.72 9.91
C ALA A 97 -40.65 -18.91 9.30
N THR A 98 -40.76 -17.58 9.24
CA THR A 98 -39.73 -16.69 8.69
C THR A 98 -38.47 -16.69 9.55
N VAL A 99 -38.61 -16.68 10.87
CA VAL A 99 -37.48 -16.77 11.81
C VAL A 99 -36.75 -18.12 11.67
N ARG A 100 -37.48 -19.23 11.61
CA ARG A 100 -36.92 -20.58 11.43
C ARG A 100 -36.24 -20.74 10.06
N HIS A 101 -36.83 -20.20 9.00
CA HIS A 101 -36.20 -20.14 7.69
C HIS A 101 -34.89 -19.34 7.73
N THR A 102 -34.88 -18.16 8.36
CA THR A 102 -33.67 -17.34 8.50
C THR A 102 -32.59 -18.07 9.29
N TYR A 103 -32.97 -18.78 10.37
CA TYR A 103 -32.05 -19.64 11.11
C TYR A 103 -31.42 -20.73 10.23
N GLY A 104 -32.23 -21.44 9.43
CA GLY A 104 -31.74 -22.42 8.47
C GLY A 104 -30.75 -21.84 7.45
N SER A 105 -31.02 -20.64 6.93
CA SER A 105 -30.10 -19.94 6.03
C SER A 105 -28.77 -19.60 6.72
N ASN A 106 -28.80 -19.10 7.96
CA ASN A 106 -27.59 -18.82 8.73
C ASN A 106 -26.75 -20.10 8.98
N GLN A 107 -27.40 -21.25 9.22
CA GLN A 107 -26.71 -22.53 9.37
C GLN A 107 -26.02 -22.98 8.07
N ALA A 108 -26.66 -22.76 6.91
CA ALA A 108 -26.05 -23.05 5.62
C ALA A 108 -24.77 -22.23 5.40
N ASP A 109 -24.78 -20.95 5.75
CA ASP A 109 -23.60 -20.08 5.64
C ASP A 109 -22.46 -20.53 6.58
N MET A 110 -22.80 -20.96 7.81
CA MET A 110 -21.80 -21.47 8.76
C MET A 110 -21.12 -22.75 8.26
N VAL A 111 -21.92 -23.73 7.81
CA VAL A 111 -21.39 -24.98 7.24
C VAL A 111 -20.53 -24.69 6.01
N THR A 112 -20.96 -23.74 5.18
CA THR A 112 -20.20 -23.33 3.99
C THR A 112 -18.84 -22.77 4.34
N ASN A 113 -18.81 -21.83 5.28
CA ASN A 113 -17.56 -21.19 5.68
C ASN A 113 -16.58 -22.21 6.27
N ASP A 114 -17.07 -23.18 7.05
CA ASP A 114 -16.25 -24.27 7.57
C ASP A 114 -15.66 -25.13 6.44
N VAL A 115 -16.50 -25.60 5.52
CA VAL A 115 -16.04 -26.46 4.40
C VAL A 115 -15.11 -25.68 3.46
N ILE A 116 -15.36 -24.40 3.19
CA ILE A 116 -14.45 -23.55 2.41
C ILE A 116 -13.11 -23.38 3.14
N GLN A 117 -13.10 -23.14 4.45
CA GLN A 117 -11.84 -23.02 5.21
C GLN A 117 -11.03 -24.31 5.18
N ARG A 118 -11.69 -25.47 5.27
CA ARG A 118 -11.06 -26.79 5.13
C ARG A 118 -10.49 -27.00 3.73
N ALA A 119 -11.22 -26.56 2.70
CA ALA A 119 -10.73 -26.55 1.32
C ALA A 119 -9.46 -25.68 1.18
N THR A 120 -9.45 -24.47 1.73
CA THR A 120 -8.29 -23.57 1.72
C THR A 120 -7.08 -24.14 2.45
N LYS A 121 -7.31 -24.91 3.53
CA LYS A 121 -6.25 -25.65 4.24
C LYS A 121 -5.74 -26.87 3.46
N GLY A 122 -6.34 -27.20 2.32
CA GLY A 122 -5.95 -28.32 1.48
C GLY A 122 -6.45 -29.66 1.96
N GLU A 123 -7.52 -29.71 2.77
CA GLU A 123 -8.12 -30.98 3.23
C GLU A 123 -8.82 -31.76 2.12
N PHE A 124 -9.12 -31.12 0.99
CA PHE A 124 -9.77 -31.76 -0.17
C PHE A 124 -8.85 -31.71 -1.38
N GLU A 125 -8.57 -32.88 -1.93
CA GLU A 125 -7.78 -33.05 -3.17
C GLU A 125 -8.67 -32.91 -4.41
N THR A 126 -9.98 -33.15 -4.28
CA THR A 126 -10.92 -33.11 -5.40
C THR A 126 -12.22 -32.38 -5.04
N PRO A 127 -12.92 -31.78 -6.03
CA PRO A 127 -14.24 -31.20 -5.82
C PRO A 127 -15.26 -32.20 -5.25
N ASP A 128 -15.13 -33.49 -5.57
CA ASP A 128 -16.03 -34.54 -5.09
C ASP A 128 -15.87 -34.79 -3.59
N GLN A 129 -14.63 -34.79 -3.07
CA GLN A 129 -14.38 -34.88 -1.63
C GLN A 129 -14.97 -33.68 -0.87
N ALA A 130 -14.82 -32.48 -1.41
CA ALA A 130 -15.41 -31.27 -0.82
C ALA A 130 -16.95 -31.33 -0.84
N ASN A 131 -17.55 -31.82 -1.93
CA ASN A 131 -18.99 -31.97 -2.05
C ASN A 131 -19.55 -33.05 -1.10
N ALA A 132 -18.81 -34.14 -0.91
CA ALA A 132 -19.15 -35.17 0.08
C ALA A 132 -19.14 -34.61 1.51
N ALA A 133 -18.10 -33.84 1.87
CA ALA A 133 -18.00 -33.19 3.18
C ALA A 133 -19.14 -32.17 3.40
N LEU A 134 -19.49 -31.40 2.37
CA LEU A 134 -20.63 -30.47 2.40
C LEU A 134 -21.96 -31.21 2.60
N THR A 135 -22.15 -32.34 1.92
CA THR A 135 -23.35 -33.19 2.04
C THR A 135 -23.46 -33.81 3.43
N GLU A 136 -22.35 -34.30 3.99
CA GLU A 136 -22.29 -34.84 5.34
C GLU A 136 -22.64 -33.77 6.38
N ALA A 137 -22.05 -32.58 6.25
CA ALA A 137 -22.33 -31.45 7.14
C ALA A 137 -23.79 -30.99 7.05
N ARG A 138 -24.37 -30.94 5.84
CA ARG A 138 -25.81 -30.68 5.64
C ARG A 138 -26.66 -31.71 6.40
N ASN A 139 -26.41 -33.00 6.19
CA ASN A 139 -27.20 -34.05 6.83
C ASN A 139 -27.11 -34.00 8.36
N LYS A 140 -25.93 -33.68 8.89
CA LYS A 140 -25.72 -33.50 10.33
C LYS A 140 -26.50 -32.33 10.91
N VAL A 141 -26.53 -31.18 10.21
CA VAL A 141 -27.22 -29.97 10.67
C VAL A 141 -28.73 -30.09 10.54
N LEU A 142 -29.22 -30.70 9.46
CA LEU A 142 -30.65 -30.81 9.18
C LEU A 142 -31.35 -31.97 9.90
N SER A 143 -30.59 -32.89 10.50
CA SER A 143 -31.16 -34.00 11.27
C SER A 143 -32.01 -33.49 12.43
N GLY A 144 -33.31 -33.85 12.44
CA GLY A 144 -34.26 -33.47 13.49
C GLY A 144 -34.74 -32.02 13.44
N GLN A 145 -34.41 -31.27 12.37
CA GLN A 145 -34.89 -29.90 12.17
C GLN A 145 -36.30 -29.88 11.55
N ASP A 146 -37.03 -28.78 11.75
CA ASP A 146 -38.33 -28.58 11.12
C ASP A 146 -38.24 -28.18 9.64
N GLU A 147 -39.36 -28.29 8.93
CA GLU A 147 -39.48 -28.05 7.49
C GLU A 147 -39.06 -26.63 7.05
N TYR A 148 -39.26 -25.61 7.90
CA TYR A 148 -38.91 -24.23 7.57
C TYR A 148 -37.40 -24.00 7.69
N VAL A 149 -36.75 -24.62 8.69
CA VAL A 149 -35.29 -24.61 8.82
C VAL A 149 -34.64 -25.33 7.64
N ILE A 150 -35.17 -26.51 7.26
CA ILE A 150 -34.69 -27.27 6.10
C ILE A 150 -34.81 -26.43 4.82
N ALA A 151 -35.96 -25.81 4.58
CA ALA A 151 -36.18 -24.96 3.41
C ALA A 151 -35.22 -23.75 3.37
N GLY A 152 -35.00 -23.11 4.52
CA GLY A 152 -34.07 -21.98 4.64
C GLY A 152 -32.62 -22.35 4.33
N PHE A 153 -32.20 -23.56 4.74
CA PHE A 153 -30.87 -24.10 4.43
C PHE A 153 -30.74 -24.44 2.93
N ASP A 154 -31.71 -25.19 2.38
CA ASP A 154 -31.65 -25.71 1.01
C ASP A 154 -31.71 -24.61 -0.05
N LYS A 155 -32.40 -23.49 0.24
CA LYS A 155 -32.42 -22.32 -0.64
C LYS A 155 -31.01 -21.79 -0.95
N HIS A 156 -30.10 -21.89 0.01
CA HIS A 156 -28.72 -21.41 -0.13
C HIS A 156 -27.76 -22.52 -0.61
N TYR A 157 -28.09 -23.79 -0.31
CA TYR A 157 -27.21 -24.94 -0.54
C TYR A 157 -26.73 -25.11 -1.99
N ASN A 158 -27.58 -24.89 -2.99
CA ASN A 158 -27.19 -25.02 -4.40
C ASN A 158 -26.20 -23.93 -4.84
N GLY A 159 -26.35 -22.70 -4.34
CA GLY A 159 -25.39 -21.62 -4.60
C GLY A 159 -24.04 -21.88 -3.92
N ILE A 160 -24.09 -22.47 -2.73
CA ILE A 160 -22.93 -22.88 -1.94
C ILE A 160 -22.12 -23.96 -2.66
N GLN A 161 -22.78 -24.99 -3.20
CA GLN A 161 -22.11 -26.10 -3.88
C GLN A 161 -21.27 -25.62 -5.07
N ASN A 162 -21.82 -24.73 -5.90
CA ASN A 162 -21.11 -24.15 -7.04
C ASN A 162 -19.89 -23.32 -6.60
N LYS A 163 -20.03 -22.55 -5.52
CA LYS A 163 -18.94 -21.74 -4.94
C LYS A 163 -17.82 -22.63 -4.39
N LEU A 164 -18.16 -23.72 -3.70
CA LEU A 164 -17.18 -24.64 -3.16
C LEU A 164 -16.39 -25.35 -4.27
N GLN A 165 -17.07 -25.83 -5.31
CA GLN A 165 -16.41 -26.47 -6.46
C GLN A 165 -15.43 -25.52 -7.16
N SER A 166 -15.81 -24.26 -7.38
CA SER A 166 -14.91 -23.28 -8.01
C SER A 166 -13.73 -22.93 -7.12
N THR A 167 -13.91 -22.82 -5.80
CA THR A 167 -12.82 -22.60 -4.84
C THR A 167 -11.81 -23.74 -4.84
N VAL A 168 -12.26 -25.00 -4.76
CA VAL A 168 -11.37 -26.18 -4.76
C VAL A 168 -10.60 -26.28 -6.07
N LEU A 169 -11.26 -26.07 -7.21
CA LEU A 169 -10.60 -26.05 -8.51
C LEU A 169 -9.55 -24.93 -8.60
N SER A 170 -9.85 -23.73 -8.10
CA SER A 170 -8.90 -22.63 -8.06
C SER A 170 -7.67 -22.95 -7.23
N ILE A 171 -7.85 -23.53 -6.04
CA ILE A 171 -6.74 -23.93 -5.14
C ILE A 171 -5.87 -25.00 -5.80
N ASN A 172 -6.48 -26.03 -6.40
CA ASN A 172 -5.74 -27.10 -7.07
C ASN A 172 -4.98 -26.61 -8.31
N ASN A 173 -5.60 -25.69 -9.08
CA ASN A 173 -4.93 -25.04 -10.20
C ASN A 173 -3.73 -24.23 -9.71
N GLN A 174 -3.89 -23.47 -8.62
CA GLN A 174 -2.80 -22.70 -8.02
C GLN A 174 -1.64 -23.60 -7.56
N LYS A 175 -1.92 -24.69 -6.83
CA LYS A 175 -0.88 -25.66 -6.43
C LYS A 175 -0.16 -26.26 -7.64
N SER A 176 -0.89 -26.58 -8.70
CA SER A 176 -0.29 -27.12 -9.93
C SER A 176 0.59 -26.09 -10.64
N VAL A 177 0.18 -24.82 -10.62
CA VAL A 177 0.97 -23.68 -11.11
C VAL A 177 2.25 -23.53 -10.29
N GLU A 178 2.16 -23.48 -8.96
CA GLU A 178 3.31 -23.32 -8.06
C GLU A 178 4.31 -24.47 -8.19
N ALA A 179 3.84 -25.71 -8.28
CA ALA A 179 4.69 -26.88 -8.48
C ALA A 179 5.40 -26.85 -9.83
N GLY A 180 4.67 -26.50 -10.91
CA GLY A 180 5.25 -26.38 -12.24
C GLY A 180 6.29 -25.24 -12.33
N GLU A 181 6.00 -24.08 -11.73
CA GLU A 181 6.96 -22.97 -11.64
C GLU A 181 8.20 -23.35 -10.83
N THR A 182 8.03 -24.02 -9.69
CA THR A 182 9.16 -24.47 -8.84
C THR A 182 10.07 -25.43 -9.61
N ASN A 183 9.50 -26.44 -10.27
CA ASN A 183 10.28 -27.42 -11.04
C ASN A 183 10.98 -26.77 -12.24
N ALA A 184 10.29 -25.87 -12.95
CA ALA A 184 10.88 -25.13 -14.05
C ALA A 184 12.03 -24.23 -13.57
N ASN A 185 11.84 -23.50 -12.47
CA ASN A 185 12.86 -22.63 -11.88
C ASN A 185 14.10 -23.41 -11.45
N ILE A 186 13.94 -24.61 -10.84
CA ILE A 186 15.08 -25.48 -10.50
C ILE A 186 15.84 -25.89 -11.76
N SER A 187 15.14 -26.35 -12.79
CA SER A 187 15.78 -26.76 -14.06
C SER A 187 16.51 -25.61 -14.75
N LEU A 188 15.90 -24.42 -14.74
CA LEU A 188 16.48 -23.24 -15.36
C LEU A 188 17.68 -22.73 -14.56
N ARG A 189 17.61 -22.75 -13.23
CA ARG A 189 18.74 -22.41 -12.37
C ARG A 189 19.92 -23.35 -12.55
N ASN A 190 19.69 -24.65 -12.67
CA ASN A 190 20.75 -25.62 -13.01
C ASN A 190 21.43 -25.28 -14.35
N SER A 191 20.68 -24.72 -15.29
CA SER A 191 21.22 -24.27 -16.59
C SER A 191 22.08 -23.01 -16.44
N ILE A 192 21.67 -22.07 -15.60
CA ILE A 192 22.46 -20.89 -15.23
C ILE A 192 23.76 -21.31 -14.52
N ASP A 193 23.66 -22.19 -13.53
CA ASP A 193 24.81 -22.69 -12.78
C ASP A 193 25.81 -23.41 -13.71
N ARG A 194 25.30 -24.15 -14.70
CA ARG A 194 26.12 -24.79 -15.73
C ARG A 194 26.87 -23.79 -16.60
N VAL A 195 26.24 -22.71 -17.06
CA VAL A 195 26.91 -21.70 -17.91
C VAL A 195 27.88 -20.82 -17.12
N ARG A 196 27.71 -20.75 -15.79
CA ARG A 196 28.62 -20.04 -14.89
C ARG A 196 29.76 -20.89 -14.35
N SER A 197 29.71 -22.20 -14.53
CA SER A 197 30.78 -23.08 -14.10
C SER A 197 32.10 -22.71 -14.80
N PRO A 198 33.26 -22.76 -14.11
CA PRO A 198 34.58 -22.60 -14.73
C PRO A 198 34.85 -23.56 -15.91
N ASP A 199 34.11 -24.67 -15.96
CA ASP A 199 34.19 -25.68 -17.02
C ASP A 199 33.40 -25.32 -18.28
N PHE A 200 32.55 -24.30 -18.24
CA PHE A 200 31.85 -23.80 -19.42
C PHE A 200 32.84 -23.04 -20.32
N LYS A 201 33.07 -23.56 -21.53
CA LYS A 201 34.00 -22.97 -22.52
C LYS A 201 33.28 -22.32 -23.72
N GLY A 202 31.95 -22.23 -23.68
CA GLY A 202 31.15 -21.65 -24.76
C GLY A 202 31.16 -20.12 -24.76
N THR A 203 30.62 -19.53 -25.83
CA THR A 203 30.40 -18.09 -25.92
C THR A 203 29.19 -17.63 -25.10
N VAL A 204 28.96 -16.32 -25.01
CA VAL A 204 27.75 -15.76 -24.38
C VAL A 204 26.49 -16.19 -25.14
N GLU A 205 26.58 -16.32 -26.47
CA GLU A 205 25.52 -16.88 -27.31
C GLU A 205 25.25 -18.35 -26.99
N ASP A 206 26.29 -19.16 -26.79
CA ASP A 206 26.13 -20.57 -26.38
C ASP A 206 25.44 -20.69 -25.02
N ALA A 207 25.81 -19.81 -24.08
CA ALA A 207 25.20 -19.75 -22.76
C ALA A 207 23.70 -19.36 -22.84
N ALA A 208 23.39 -18.33 -23.63
CA ALA A 208 22.01 -17.88 -23.83
C ALA A 208 21.16 -18.94 -24.55
N ASN A 209 21.74 -19.67 -25.52
CA ASN A 209 21.08 -20.78 -26.20
C ASN A 209 20.76 -21.92 -25.22
N LEU A 210 21.71 -22.29 -24.34
CA LEU A 210 21.50 -23.34 -23.35
C LEU A 210 20.37 -22.99 -22.37
N ILE A 211 20.31 -21.74 -21.90
CA ILE A 211 19.22 -21.24 -21.05
C ILE A 211 17.89 -21.25 -21.82
N GLY A 212 17.88 -20.80 -23.08
CA GLY A 212 16.70 -20.81 -23.94
C GLY A 212 16.19 -22.22 -24.23
N ASP A 213 17.07 -23.18 -24.46
CA ASP A 213 16.74 -24.60 -24.68
C ASP A 213 16.15 -25.24 -23.43
N ALA A 214 16.73 -24.96 -22.26
CA ALA A 214 16.17 -25.43 -20.99
C ALA A 214 14.75 -24.90 -20.78
N TYR A 215 14.49 -23.63 -21.11
CA TYR A 215 13.16 -23.04 -21.06
C TYR A 215 12.18 -23.69 -22.06
N ARG A 216 12.60 -23.91 -23.30
CA ARG A 216 11.79 -24.63 -24.31
C ARG A 216 11.47 -26.06 -23.88
N MET A 217 12.40 -26.76 -23.23
CA MET A 217 12.15 -28.08 -22.65
C MET A 217 11.04 -28.07 -21.60
N GLN A 218 10.96 -27.03 -20.75
CA GLN A 218 9.90 -26.93 -19.75
C GLN A 218 8.52 -26.67 -20.38
N ILE A 219 8.48 -25.97 -21.52
CA ILE A 219 7.23 -25.78 -22.28
C ILE A 219 6.81 -27.08 -22.96
N THR A 220 7.73 -27.71 -23.70
CA THR A 220 7.45 -28.95 -24.47
C THR A 220 7.14 -30.14 -23.56
N GLY A 221 7.73 -30.20 -22.36
CA GLY A 221 7.42 -31.16 -21.31
C GLY A 221 6.12 -30.89 -20.55
N ASN A 222 5.33 -29.87 -20.95
CA ASN A 222 4.09 -29.45 -20.31
C ASN A 222 4.22 -29.04 -18.82
N VAL A 223 5.43 -28.68 -18.38
CA VAL A 223 5.68 -28.14 -17.03
C VAL A 223 5.23 -26.68 -16.98
N LEU A 224 5.54 -25.90 -18.02
CA LEU A 224 5.10 -24.51 -18.19
C LEU A 224 3.91 -24.42 -19.15
N PHE A 225 2.75 -24.93 -18.72
CA PHE A 225 1.59 -25.11 -19.58
C PHE A 225 0.80 -23.83 -19.87
N ASN A 226 0.89 -22.80 -19.01
CA ASN A 226 0.19 -21.52 -19.21
C ASN A 226 1.14 -20.31 -19.37
N LYS A 227 0.61 -19.19 -19.87
CA LYS A 227 1.40 -17.96 -20.14
C LYS A 227 2.00 -17.33 -18.88
N THR A 228 1.27 -17.36 -17.76
CA THR A 228 1.71 -16.77 -16.48
C THR A 228 2.95 -17.50 -15.97
N MET A 229 2.91 -18.84 -15.93
CA MET A 229 4.04 -19.68 -15.51
C MET A 229 5.27 -19.44 -16.37
N ARG A 230 5.06 -19.38 -17.69
CA ARG A 230 6.11 -19.10 -18.67
C ARG A 230 6.81 -17.76 -18.38
N SER A 231 6.04 -16.70 -18.14
CA SER A 231 6.59 -15.39 -17.81
C SER A 231 7.31 -15.38 -16.46
N ASN A 232 6.72 -15.99 -15.43
CA ASN A 232 7.31 -16.06 -14.09
C ASN A 232 8.64 -16.83 -14.07
N ALA A 233 8.72 -17.96 -14.79
CA ALA A 233 9.95 -18.74 -14.92
C ALA A 233 11.06 -17.92 -15.61
N LEU A 234 10.72 -17.18 -16.68
CA LEU A 234 11.67 -16.27 -17.34
C LEU A 234 12.13 -15.15 -16.39
N ARG A 235 11.21 -14.53 -15.63
CA ARG A 235 11.56 -13.51 -14.64
C ARG A 235 12.49 -14.06 -13.55
N GLY A 236 12.29 -15.30 -13.10
CA GLY A 236 13.19 -15.98 -12.16
C GLY A 236 14.62 -16.10 -12.71
N VAL A 237 14.76 -16.57 -13.95
CA VAL A 237 16.04 -16.68 -14.66
C VAL A 237 16.72 -15.32 -14.78
N LEU A 238 16.00 -14.30 -15.25
CA LEU A 238 16.55 -12.97 -15.49
C LEU A 238 16.96 -12.29 -14.18
N THR A 239 16.23 -12.55 -13.09
CA THR A 239 16.60 -12.12 -11.72
C THR A 239 17.94 -12.75 -11.30
N ASP A 240 18.12 -14.04 -11.52
CA ASP A 240 19.37 -14.73 -11.15
C ASP A 240 20.55 -14.29 -12.03
N ILE A 241 20.30 -13.97 -13.31
CA ILE A 241 21.31 -13.36 -14.18
C ILE A 241 21.67 -11.95 -13.69
N SER A 242 20.66 -11.11 -13.41
CA SER A 242 20.87 -9.72 -13.00
C SER A 242 21.57 -9.59 -11.65
N LYS A 243 21.23 -10.44 -10.68
CA LYS A 243 21.87 -10.46 -9.34
C LYS A 243 23.37 -10.68 -9.35
N ASN A 244 23.93 -11.23 -10.43
CA ASN A 244 25.37 -11.46 -10.55
C ASN A 244 26.07 -10.40 -11.41
N GLY A 245 25.31 -9.47 -12.01
CA GLY A 245 25.86 -8.41 -12.85
C GLY A 245 26.27 -8.85 -14.26
N ASP A 246 25.77 -9.98 -14.76
CA ASP A 246 26.11 -10.54 -16.07
C ASP A 246 25.35 -9.82 -17.21
N VAL A 247 25.63 -8.53 -17.44
CA VAL A 247 24.89 -7.67 -18.40
C VAL A 247 24.86 -8.26 -19.82
N ASN A 248 26.00 -8.74 -20.32
CA ASN A 248 26.09 -9.29 -21.69
C ASN A 248 25.26 -10.57 -21.86
N LEU A 249 25.29 -11.46 -20.86
CA LEU A 249 24.48 -12.68 -20.88
C LEU A 249 23.00 -12.33 -20.81
N LEU A 250 22.63 -11.38 -19.94
CA LEU A 250 21.26 -10.93 -19.79
C LEU A 250 20.69 -10.36 -21.09
N GLU A 251 21.40 -9.44 -21.75
CA GLU A 251 20.97 -8.88 -23.03
C GLU A 251 20.84 -9.95 -24.12
N THR A 252 21.75 -10.93 -24.13
CA THR A 252 21.72 -12.02 -25.11
C THR A 252 20.56 -12.96 -24.87
N VAL A 253 20.28 -13.33 -23.62
CA VAL A 253 19.09 -14.11 -23.22
C VAL A 253 17.81 -13.36 -23.60
N LEU A 254 17.71 -12.07 -23.30
CA LEU A 254 16.53 -11.26 -23.64
C LEU A 254 16.21 -11.24 -25.15
N ARG A 255 17.24 -11.34 -26.01
CA ARG A 255 17.10 -11.40 -27.47
C ARG A 255 16.81 -12.80 -28.03
N GLN A 256 16.86 -13.85 -27.19
CA GLN A 256 16.58 -15.20 -27.64
C GLN A 256 15.16 -15.31 -28.20
N LYS A 257 15.04 -15.94 -29.37
CA LYS A 257 13.75 -16.19 -30.01
C LYS A 257 13.08 -17.39 -29.36
N LEU A 258 11.79 -17.24 -29.13
CA LEU A 258 10.88 -18.27 -28.68
C LEU A 258 10.16 -18.90 -29.87
N ASP A 259 9.52 -20.05 -29.63
CA ASP A 259 8.86 -20.85 -30.68
C ASP A 259 7.70 -20.11 -31.38
N ASN A 260 7.15 -19.08 -30.72
CA ASN A 260 6.12 -18.20 -31.29
C ASN A 260 6.69 -17.09 -32.20
N GLY A 261 8.00 -17.08 -32.44
CA GLY A 261 8.69 -16.08 -33.26
C GLY A 261 9.00 -14.75 -32.55
N GLY A 262 8.47 -14.54 -31.34
CA GLY A 262 8.81 -13.41 -30.47
C GLY A 262 10.10 -13.67 -29.68
N THR A 263 10.58 -12.65 -28.97
CA THR A 263 11.74 -12.75 -28.08
C THR A 263 11.34 -12.98 -26.62
N ILE A 264 12.31 -13.31 -25.77
CA ILE A 264 12.11 -13.32 -24.31
C ILE A 264 11.65 -11.93 -23.83
N THR A 265 12.22 -10.85 -24.37
CA THR A 265 11.75 -9.47 -24.12
C THR A 265 10.27 -9.28 -24.44
N ASP A 266 9.78 -9.79 -25.57
CA ASP A 266 8.36 -9.67 -25.94
C ASP A 266 7.43 -10.45 -24.99
N SER A 267 7.97 -11.47 -24.31
CA SER A 267 7.20 -12.32 -23.41
C SER A 267 7.08 -11.76 -22.00
N ILE A 268 8.11 -11.08 -21.50
CA ILE A 268 8.12 -10.47 -20.17
C ILE A 268 7.71 -8.98 -20.21
N GLY A 269 7.87 -8.32 -21.36
CA GLY A 269 7.66 -6.88 -21.52
C GLY A 269 8.96 -6.08 -21.51
N LEU A 270 8.97 -4.95 -22.23
CA LEU A 270 10.13 -4.08 -22.36
C LEU A 270 10.58 -3.46 -21.02
N ASP A 271 9.62 -3.12 -20.15
CA ASP A 271 9.90 -2.45 -18.86
C ASP A 271 10.60 -3.40 -17.87
N ASP A 272 10.16 -4.66 -17.81
CA ASP A 272 10.81 -5.70 -17.02
C ASP A 272 12.23 -5.96 -17.53
N ALA A 273 12.39 -6.10 -18.85
CA ALA A 273 13.69 -6.30 -19.48
C ALA A 273 14.66 -5.16 -19.14
N ALA A 274 14.21 -3.91 -19.24
CA ALA A 274 15.00 -2.73 -18.86
C ALA A 274 15.37 -2.74 -17.36
N THR A 275 14.43 -3.10 -16.49
CA THR A 275 14.64 -3.20 -15.05
C THR A 275 15.72 -4.21 -14.70
N PHE A 276 15.70 -5.40 -15.32
CA PHE A 276 16.74 -6.41 -15.13
C PHE A 276 18.10 -5.92 -15.63
N ILE A 277 18.16 -5.27 -16.80
CA ILE A 277 19.40 -4.71 -17.34
C ILE A 277 19.99 -3.67 -16.39
N MET A 278 19.18 -2.73 -15.91
CA MET A 278 19.63 -1.72 -14.93
C MET A 278 20.07 -2.34 -13.60
N SER A 279 19.38 -3.39 -13.14
CA SER A 279 19.79 -4.15 -11.95
C SER A 279 21.17 -4.80 -12.16
N ALA A 280 21.36 -5.47 -13.29
CA ALA A 280 22.63 -6.10 -13.65
C ALA A 280 23.77 -5.07 -13.75
N GLN A 281 23.53 -3.93 -14.39
CA GLN A 281 24.51 -2.85 -14.52
C GLN A 281 24.94 -2.30 -13.14
N ARG A 282 23.99 -2.11 -12.22
CA ARG A 282 24.29 -1.66 -10.85
C ARG A 282 25.16 -2.66 -10.09
N VAL A 283 24.85 -3.96 -10.20
CA VAL A 283 25.66 -5.01 -9.58
C VAL A 283 27.05 -5.08 -10.21
N ALA A 284 27.14 -5.05 -11.55
CA ALA A 284 28.42 -5.06 -12.27
C ALA A 284 29.31 -3.88 -11.85
N GLN A 285 28.72 -2.68 -11.72
CA GLN A 285 29.43 -1.49 -11.25
C GLN A 285 29.90 -1.64 -9.80
N SER A 286 29.06 -2.20 -8.92
CA SER A 286 29.45 -2.49 -7.54
C SER A 286 30.59 -3.50 -7.45
N ASN A 287 30.54 -4.58 -8.24
CA ASN A 287 31.59 -5.60 -8.29
C ASN A 287 32.91 -5.02 -8.82
N TYR A 288 32.86 -4.15 -9.82
CA TYR A 288 34.02 -3.41 -10.31
C TYR A 288 34.67 -2.57 -9.19
N PHE A 289 33.87 -1.86 -8.39
CA PHE A 289 34.40 -1.08 -7.26
C PHE A 289 34.98 -1.96 -6.15
N LEU A 290 34.35 -3.09 -5.84
CA LEU A 290 34.87 -4.06 -4.88
C LEU A 290 36.21 -4.66 -5.34
N GLN A 291 36.34 -4.99 -6.63
CA GLN A 291 37.58 -5.50 -7.20
C GLN A 291 38.69 -4.45 -7.13
N GLN A 292 38.42 -3.20 -7.53
CA GLN A 292 39.37 -2.09 -7.41
C GLN A 292 39.84 -1.87 -5.98
N HIS A 293 38.93 -2.00 -5.00
CA HIS A 293 39.27 -1.93 -3.59
C HIS A 293 40.15 -3.12 -3.17
N GLN A 294 39.82 -4.34 -3.59
CA GLN A 294 40.61 -5.54 -3.29
C GLN A 294 42.01 -5.48 -3.90
N ASP A 295 42.13 -5.00 -5.14
CA ASP A 295 43.42 -4.79 -5.81
C ASP A 295 44.25 -3.73 -5.07
N SER A 296 43.62 -2.66 -4.59
CA SER A 296 44.28 -1.65 -3.75
C SER A 296 44.77 -2.24 -2.42
N VAL A 297 43.97 -3.10 -1.78
CA VAL A 297 44.37 -3.83 -0.55
C VAL A 297 45.54 -4.78 -0.84
N ASN A 298 45.48 -5.53 -1.94
CA ASN A 298 46.55 -6.45 -2.34
C ASN A 298 47.85 -5.69 -2.64
N GLN A 299 47.75 -4.53 -3.32
CA GLN A 299 48.88 -3.65 -3.57
C GLN A 299 49.48 -3.13 -2.26
N LEU A 300 48.65 -2.67 -1.32
CA LEU A 300 49.11 -2.28 0.02
C LEU A 300 49.82 -3.43 0.75
N ASN A 301 49.25 -4.63 0.70
CA ASN A 301 49.88 -5.81 1.30
C ASN A 301 51.24 -6.11 0.67
N SER A 302 51.37 -6.03 -0.65
CA SER A 302 52.67 -6.21 -1.32
C SER A 302 53.70 -5.14 -0.92
N MET A 303 53.28 -3.88 -0.77
CA MET A 303 54.15 -2.79 -0.31
C MET A 303 54.59 -2.99 1.14
N VAL A 304 53.70 -3.52 2.00
CA VAL A 304 54.01 -3.89 3.38
C VAL A 304 55.01 -5.05 3.41
N GLU A 305 54.78 -6.11 2.63
CA GLU A 305 55.71 -7.25 2.52
C GLU A 305 57.09 -6.83 2.00
N GLU A 306 57.15 -5.94 1.01
CA GLU A 306 58.39 -5.39 0.48
C GLU A 306 59.12 -4.51 1.52
N SER A 307 58.36 -3.72 2.29
CA SER A 307 58.92 -2.93 3.41
C SER A 307 59.45 -3.81 4.55
N LEU A 308 58.77 -4.93 4.85
CA LEU A 308 59.25 -5.93 5.81
C LEU A 308 60.52 -6.65 5.32
N LYS A 309 60.61 -6.98 4.02
CA LYS A 309 61.82 -7.58 3.42
C LYS A 309 63.02 -6.63 3.43
N ASN A 310 62.79 -5.32 3.35
CA ASN A 310 63.83 -4.30 3.35
C ASN A 310 64.32 -3.87 4.75
N ASN A 311 63.91 -4.60 5.80
CA ASN A 311 64.44 -4.49 7.17
C ASN A 311 64.27 -3.10 7.83
N THR A 312 63.25 -2.34 7.44
CA THR A 312 62.88 -1.03 8.03
C THR A 312 61.81 -1.12 9.12
N PHE A 313 61.47 -2.31 9.61
CA PHE A 313 60.45 -2.46 10.66
C PHE A 313 60.99 -3.27 11.85
N ASN A 314 61.35 -2.56 12.91
CA ASN A 314 61.73 -3.14 14.19
C ASN A 314 60.57 -3.00 15.17
N GLY A 315 60.06 -4.13 15.69
CA GLY A 315 59.16 -4.15 16.84
C GLY A 315 57.78 -4.78 16.60
N GLY A 316 57.62 -6.01 17.08
CA GLY A 316 56.34 -6.71 17.16
C GLY A 316 55.48 -6.27 18.35
N ALA A 317 54.30 -6.89 18.42
CA ALA A 317 53.20 -6.72 19.37
C ALA A 317 52.28 -5.51 19.12
N GLN A 318 51.19 -5.73 18.38
CA GLN A 318 49.81 -5.30 18.70
C GLN A 318 48.88 -5.49 17.48
N PHE A 319 48.31 -6.68 17.31
CA PHE A 319 47.12 -6.88 16.48
C PHE A 319 45.86 -6.59 17.30
N LYS A 320 45.64 -5.33 17.68
CA LYS A 320 44.32 -4.81 18.07
C LYS A 320 44.27 -3.33 17.68
N THR A 321 43.36 -3.02 16.75
CA THR A 321 43.18 -1.78 15.97
C THR A 321 44.11 -1.68 14.75
N ALA A 322 43.54 -1.85 13.56
CA ALA A 322 44.22 -1.48 12.32
C ALA A 322 44.49 0.03 12.39
N LYS A 323 45.76 0.43 12.46
CA LYS A 323 46.17 1.83 12.38
C LYS A 323 46.52 2.12 10.91
N ALA A 324 45.94 3.17 10.35
CA ALA A 324 46.32 3.67 9.03
C ALA A 324 47.67 4.39 9.13
N VAL A 325 48.47 4.37 8.06
CA VAL A 325 49.74 5.09 8.00
C VAL A 325 49.47 6.55 7.61
N GLY A 326 49.80 7.49 8.50
CA GLY A 326 49.71 8.93 8.22
C GLY A 326 50.71 9.37 7.14
N LYS A 327 50.56 10.60 6.63
CA LYS A 327 51.45 11.16 5.57
C LYS A 327 52.95 11.09 5.85
N ASN A 328 53.34 10.92 7.12
CA ASN A 328 54.73 10.88 7.58
C ASN A 328 55.16 9.49 8.10
N GLY A 329 54.38 8.43 7.86
CA GLY A 329 54.71 7.07 8.32
C GLY A 329 54.21 6.70 9.72
N GLU A 330 53.61 7.64 10.46
CA GLU A 330 53.13 7.40 11.82
C GLU A 330 51.81 6.60 11.85
N PRO A 331 51.61 5.69 12.83
CA PRO A 331 50.34 4.96 12.99
C PRO A 331 49.22 5.88 13.49
N VAL A 332 48.11 5.96 12.76
CA VAL A 332 46.90 6.75 13.10
C VAL A 332 45.72 5.81 13.29
N ASP A 333 44.89 6.00 14.32
CA ASP A 333 43.69 5.18 14.53
C ASP A 333 42.72 5.24 13.32
N TYR A 334 42.35 4.08 12.78
CA TYR A 334 41.42 3.99 11.64
C TYR A 334 39.99 4.32 12.09
N ASN A 335 39.59 5.57 11.87
CA ASN A 335 38.22 6.02 12.09
C ASN A 335 37.43 5.85 10.77
N ALA A 336 36.65 4.77 10.68
CA ALA A 336 35.82 4.47 9.51
C ALA A 336 34.82 5.58 9.17
N GLU A 337 34.30 6.29 10.18
CA GLU A 337 33.43 7.44 9.99
C GLU A 337 34.19 8.60 9.34
N LYS A 338 35.40 8.90 9.82
CA LYS A 338 36.27 9.91 9.22
C LYS A 338 36.60 9.59 7.76
N TYR A 339 36.91 8.33 7.47
CA TYR A 339 37.20 7.90 6.10
C TYR A 339 35.98 8.02 5.17
N ALA A 340 34.79 7.63 5.65
CA ALA A 340 33.55 7.81 4.90
C ALA A 340 33.26 9.30 4.64
N LYS A 341 33.47 10.17 5.64
CA LYS A 341 33.35 11.63 5.50
C LYS A 341 34.34 12.20 4.49
N ASP A 342 35.60 11.75 4.50
CA ASP A 342 36.63 12.19 3.55
C ASP A 342 36.30 11.77 2.10
N ILE A 343 35.76 10.57 1.89
CA ILE A 343 35.30 10.12 0.56
C ILE A 343 34.12 10.95 0.10
N LEU A 344 33.09 11.12 0.94
CA LEU A 344 31.90 11.87 0.59
C LEU A 344 32.24 13.33 0.28
N ALA A 345 33.13 13.95 1.06
CA ALA A 345 33.58 15.32 0.81
C ALA A 345 34.25 15.47 -0.56
N LYS A 346 35.07 14.50 -0.97
CA LYS A 346 35.69 14.48 -2.31
C LYS A 346 34.66 14.29 -3.41
N GLN A 347 33.72 13.36 -3.24
CA GLN A 347 32.66 13.08 -4.22
C GLN A 347 31.70 14.26 -4.37
N SER A 348 31.42 14.97 -3.28
CA SER A 348 30.47 16.08 -3.28
C SER A 348 31.06 17.42 -3.71
N ALA A 349 32.38 17.55 -3.81
CA ALA A 349 33.05 18.83 -4.02
C ALA A 349 32.60 19.57 -5.29
N SER A 350 32.21 18.84 -6.33
CA SER A 350 31.71 19.40 -7.60
C SER A 350 30.19 19.28 -7.77
N LEU A 351 29.47 18.72 -6.80
CA LEU A 351 28.03 18.54 -6.90
C LEU A 351 27.31 19.86 -6.57
N PRO A 352 26.20 20.19 -7.27
CA PRO A 352 25.24 21.18 -6.81
C PRO A 352 24.81 20.91 -5.36
N PHE A 353 24.47 21.97 -4.62
CA PHE A 353 24.16 21.90 -3.19
C PHE A 353 23.12 20.83 -2.87
N GLU A 354 22.05 20.77 -3.66
CA GLU A 354 20.92 19.87 -3.44
C GLU A 354 21.34 18.40 -3.63
N GLN A 355 22.18 18.13 -4.64
CA GLN A 355 22.74 16.79 -4.90
C GLN A 355 23.74 16.37 -3.81
N ARG A 356 24.54 17.32 -3.32
CA ARG A 356 25.42 17.09 -2.17
C ARG A 356 24.62 16.70 -0.93
N VAL A 357 23.56 17.46 -0.60
CA VAL A 357 22.70 17.14 0.55
C VAL A 357 22.08 15.75 0.40
N SER A 358 21.51 15.44 -0.77
CA SER A 358 20.93 14.13 -1.06
C SER A 358 21.95 12.99 -0.91
N LEU A 359 23.18 13.19 -1.39
CA LEU A 359 24.26 12.20 -1.25
C LEU A 359 24.56 11.90 0.22
N TYR A 360 24.74 12.91 1.07
CA TYR A 360 25.03 12.70 2.48
C TYR A 360 23.82 12.10 3.23
N ALA A 361 22.61 12.60 2.97
CA ALA A 361 21.37 12.09 3.56
C ALA A 361 21.17 10.60 3.26
N THR A 362 21.34 10.19 2.00
CA THR A 362 21.19 8.79 1.56
C THR A 362 22.21 7.85 2.22
N ARG A 363 23.38 8.37 2.60
CA ARG A 363 24.45 7.61 3.24
C ARG A 363 24.37 7.62 4.76
N GLY A 364 23.47 8.42 5.35
CA GLY A 364 23.34 8.55 6.80
C GLY A 364 24.61 9.10 7.46
N VAL A 365 25.38 9.92 6.74
CA VAL A 365 26.61 10.55 7.24
C VAL A 365 26.40 12.04 7.38
N GLU A 366 26.81 12.62 8.51
CA GLU A 366 26.76 14.07 8.74
C GLU A 366 27.74 14.82 7.82
N ASP A 367 27.25 15.88 7.16
CA ASP A 367 28.09 16.86 6.49
C ASP A 367 28.59 17.88 7.52
N ASP A 368 29.82 17.67 8.00
CA ASP A 368 30.45 18.49 9.04
C ASP A 368 30.43 19.99 8.71
N SER A 369 30.50 20.37 7.43
CA SER A 369 30.49 21.79 7.03
C SER A 369 29.10 22.42 7.16
N LEU A 370 28.05 21.70 6.76
CA LEU A 370 26.67 22.16 6.91
C LEU A 370 26.27 22.18 8.39
N ALA A 371 26.63 21.13 9.13
CA ALA A 371 26.43 21.06 10.57
C ALA A 371 27.15 22.21 11.30
N ALA A 372 28.39 22.54 10.93
CA ALA A 372 29.12 23.66 11.52
C ALA A 372 28.41 25.01 11.29
N VAL A 373 27.95 25.29 10.07
CA VAL A 373 27.22 26.53 9.74
C VAL A 373 25.92 26.62 10.53
N ILE A 374 25.13 25.55 10.55
CA ILE A 374 23.84 25.50 11.25
C ILE A 374 24.05 25.70 12.77
N ASN A 375 24.92 24.91 13.39
CA ASN A 375 25.09 24.96 14.85
C ASN A 375 25.74 26.26 15.34
N THR A 376 26.65 26.86 14.57
CA THR A 376 27.27 28.16 14.92
C THR A 376 26.24 29.31 14.84
N GLY A 377 25.26 29.21 13.95
CA GLY A 377 24.20 30.22 13.83
C GLY A 377 23.08 30.08 14.87
N ALA A 378 22.88 28.90 15.46
CA ALA A 378 21.80 28.65 16.42
C ALA A 378 21.83 29.62 17.62
N GLU A 379 23.01 29.86 18.20
CA GLU A 379 23.18 30.82 19.30
C GLU A 379 22.89 32.27 18.85
N ASN A 380 23.28 32.61 17.62
CA ASN A 380 23.03 33.91 17.03
C ASN A 380 21.53 34.16 16.82
N ILE A 381 20.78 33.14 16.37
CA ILE A 381 19.33 33.22 16.18
C ILE A 381 18.64 33.51 17.52
N ARG A 382 19.00 32.79 18.59
CA ARG A 382 18.40 32.99 19.92
C ARG A 382 18.60 34.41 20.47
N SER A 383 19.66 35.10 20.03
CA SER A 383 19.95 36.47 20.46
C SER A 383 19.04 37.55 19.85
N ILE A 384 18.19 37.21 18.86
CA ILE A 384 17.29 38.17 18.20
C ILE A 384 16.27 38.80 19.15
N GLY A 385 15.86 38.08 20.20
CA GLY A 385 14.88 38.56 21.17
C GLY A 385 15.47 39.31 22.37
N LEU A 386 16.80 39.52 22.42
CA LEU A 386 17.48 40.16 23.54
C LEU A 386 18.12 41.48 23.08
N GLU A 387 17.69 42.60 23.67
CA GLU A 387 18.38 43.88 23.47
C GLU A 387 19.81 43.77 24.01
N SER A 388 20.80 43.97 23.14
CA SER A 388 22.19 44.18 23.54
C SER A 388 22.72 45.46 22.91
N LYS A 389 23.69 46.10 23.59
CA LYS A 389 24.13 47.49 23.37
C LYS A 389 24.58 47.82 21.93
N ASP A 390 24.83 46.81 21.10
CA ASP A 390 25.38 46.95 19.75
C ASP A 390 24.52 46.25 18.64
N LYS A 391 23.28 45.84 18.93
CA LYS A 391 22.36 45.25 17.94
C LYS A 391 21.00 45.97 17.93
N LYS A 392 20.51 46.35 16.74
CA LYS A 392 19.10 46.72 16.60
C LYS A 392 18.25 45.48 16.88
N SER A 393 17.32 45.59 17.83
CA SER A 393 16.35 44.54 18.14
C SER A 393 15.65 44.07 16.86
N GLY A 394 15.60 42.75 16.62
CA GLY A 394 14.85 42.14 15.52
C GLY A 394 15.62 41.72 14.25
N GLU A 395 16.96 41.87 14.17
CA GLU A 395 17.72 41.44 12.98
C GLU A 395 18.68 40.25 13.23
N LEU A 396 18.66 39.26 12.34
CA LEU A 396 19.64 38.16 12.31
C LEU A 396 21.04 38.69 12.01
N SER A 397 22.04 38.24 12.78
CA SER A 397 23.45 38.41 12.39
C SER A 397 23.72 37.66 11.08
N GLN A 398 24.81 38.00 10.38
CA GLN A 398 25.17 37.32 9.13
C GLN A 398 25.31 35.79 9.32
N ASN A 399 25.86 35.34 10.45
CA ASN A 399 25.95 33.93 10.80
C ASN A 399 24.56 33.31 11.07
N GLY A 400 23.66 34.06 11.71
CA GLY A 400 22.27 33.64 11.89
C GLY A 400 21.55 33.48 10.55
N LYS A 401 21.70 34.45 9.63
CA LYS A 401 21.13 34.38 8.27
C LYS A 401 21.67 33.19 7.48
N ALA A 402 22.99 33.00 7.48
CA ALA A 402 23.61 31.87 6.80
C ALA A 402 23.14 30.52 7.34
N ALA A 403 22.95 30.41 8.65
CA ALA A 403 22.46 29.19 9.28
C ALA A 403 20.98 28.92 8.99
N VAL A 404 20.12 29.95 9.01
CA VAL A 404 18.71 29.82 8.61
C VAL A 404 18.61 29.42 7.13
N ASP A 405 19.31 30.12 6.24
CA ASP A 405 19.34 29.79 4.81
C ASP A 405 19.83 28.37 4.56
N THR A 406 20.96 27.98 5.17
CA THR A 406 21.51 26.63 5.04
C THR A 406 20.52 25.60 5.55
N PHE A 407 19.93 25.79 6.73
CA PHE A 407 18.95 24.85 7.28
C PHE A 407 17.73 24.72 6.38
N LEU A 408 17.14 25.83 5.91
CA LEU A 408 15.96 25.81 5.03
C LEU A 408 16.25 25.12 3.70
N ARG A 409 17.45 25.34 3.12
CA ARG A 409 17.87 24.67 1.88
C ARG A 409 18.11 23.18 2.08
N VAL A 410 18.71 22.76 3.20
CA VAL A 410 18.83 21.33 3.54
C VAL A 410 17.45 20.73 3.77
N GLN A 411 16.58 21.42 4.52
CA GLN A 411 15.22 20.98 4.83
C GLN A 411 14.36 20.80 3.57
N ALA A 412 14.54 21.65 2.56
CA ALA A 412 13.87 21.55 1.27
C ALA A 412 14.27 20.28 0.49
N VAL A 413 15.47 19.73 0.75
CA VAL A 413 15.94 18.47 0.17
C VAL A 413 15.54 17.28 1.05
N ASP A 414 15.90 17.32 2.34
CA ASP A 414 15.58 16.29 3.32
C ASP A 414 15.48 16.89 4.75
N ARG A 415 14.24 16.94 5.28
CA ARG A 415 13.94 17.46 6.62
C ARG A 415 14.53 16.62 7.75
N VAL A 416 14.52 15.29 7.62
CA VAL A 416 15.04 14.40 8.68
C VAL A 416 16.55 14.56 8.77
N TYR A 417 17.21 14.64 7.61
CA TYR A 417 18.63 14.94 7.56
C TYR A 417 18.93 16.35 8.09
N ALA A 418 18.15 17.38 7.74
CA ALA A 418 18.30 18.73 8.31
C ALA A 418 18.25 18.72 9.85
N ASP A 419 17.28 18.01 10.43
CA ASP A 419 17.16 17.85 11.89
C ASP A 419 18.36 17.07 12.48
N SER A 420 18.93 16.13 11.73
CA SER A 420 20.13 15.38 12.15
C SER A 420 21.39 16.24 12.24
N LEU A 421 21.48 17.31 11.42
CA LEU A 421 22.59 18.27 11.45
C LEU A 421 22.54 19.22 12.65
N VAL A 422 21.39 19.33 13.32
CA VAL A 422 21.19 20.27 14.43
C VAL A 422 21.49 19.58 15.77
N LYS A 423 22.40 20.19 16.56
CA LYS A 423 22.79 19.70 17.88
C LYS A 423 21.91 20.28 18.97
N GLY A 424 21.36 19.38 19.79
CA GLY A 424 20.51 19.70 20.95
C GLY A 424 19.04 19.89 20.58
N ASP A 425 18.14 19.31 21.39
CA ASP A 425 16.70 19.26 21.09
C ASP A 425 16.05 20.65 21.04
N SER A 426 16.49 21.56 21.90
CA SER A 426 16.02 22.94 21.90
C SER A 426 16.38 23.68 20.60
N ASN A 427 17.53 23.39 19.98
CA ASN A 427 17.89 23.95 18.68
C ASN A 427 17.11 23.28 17.55
N LYS A 428 16.88 21.97 17.62
CA LYS A 428 16.03 21.26 16.65
C LYS A 428 14.63 21.86 16.63
N GLN A 429 14.05 22.10 17.80
CA GLN A 429 12.75 22.77 17.92
C GLN A 429 12.77 24.18 17.32
N LEU A 430 13.80 24.98 17.62
CA LEU A 430 13.96 26.32 17.04
C LEU A 430 13.95 26.28 15.52
N TYR A 431 14.82 25.49 14.90
CA TYR A 431 14.89 25.37 13.44
C TYR A 431 13.64 24.75 12.81
N ARG A 432 13.01 23.78 13.47
CA ARG A 432 11.72 23.21 13.05
C ARG A 432 10.65 24.31 12.93
N LEU A 433 10.56 25.20 13.92
CA LEU A 433 9.61 26.33 13.93
C LEU A 433 9.97 27.39 12.89
N ILE A 434 11.26 27.64 12.65
CA ILE A 434 11.72 28.52 11.56
C ILE A 434 11.20 28.00 10.21
N GLY A 435 11.35 26.71 9.94
CA GLY A 435 10.79 26.08 8.74
C GLY A 435 9.28 26.28 8.63
N ILE A 436 8.53 26.02 9.71
CA ILE A 436 7.06 26.20 9.74
C ILE A 436 6.67 27.65 9.44
N PHE A 437 7.25 28.63 10.12
CA PHE A 437 6.90 30.04 9.88
C PHE A 437 7.33 30.50 8.48
N ASN A 438 8.44 30.00 7.96
CA ASN A 438 8.87 30.28 6.58
C ASN A 438 7.87 29.69 5.57
N ASP A 439 7.41 28.45 5.76
CA ASP A 439 6.38 27.83 4.93
C ASP A 439 5.05 28.60 4.98
N MET A 440 4.72 29.23 6.12
CA MET A 440 3.57 30.14 6.28
C MET A 440 3.78 31.53 5.63
N GLY A 441 4.82 31.68 4.80
CA GLY A 441 5.10 32.90 4.03
C GLY A 441 5.81 34.01 4.81
N LYS A 442 6.34 33.73 6.01
CA LYS A 442 7.20 34.70 6.72
C LYS A 442 8.58 34.74 6.07
N THR A 443 9.21 35.91 6.08
CA THR A 443 10.62 36.01 5.67
C THR A 443 11.50 35.22 6.64
N PRO A 444 12.69 34.75 6.23
CA PRO A 444 13.61 34.02 7.10
C PRO A 444 13.90 34.73 8.44
N GLU A 445 14.06 36.06 8.43
CA GLU A 445 14.25 36.87 9.64
C GLU A 445 13.01 36.88 10.54
N ALA A 446 11.81 37.06 9.97
CA ALA A 446 10.57 37.05 10.73
C ALA A 446 10.29 35.66 11.31
N ALA A 447 10.52 34.60 10.53
CA ALA A 447 10.41 33.22 10.97
C ALA A 447 11.34 32.90 12.15
N ALA A 448 12.62 33.32 12.06
CA ALA A 448 13.59 33.22 13.15
C ALA A 448 13.15 33.96 14.41
N THR A 449 12.58 35.14 14.26
CA THR A 449 12.06 35.95 15.37
C THR A 449 10.90 35.25 16.07
N TYR A 450 9.89 34.81 15.32
CA TYR A 450 8.72 34.14 15.89
C TYR A 450 9.07 32.78 16.51
N ALA A 451 9.96 32.01 15.87
CA ALA A 451 10.44 30.75 16.43
C ALA A 451 11.19 30.97 17.75
N THR A 452 12.04 31.99 17.83
CA THR A 452 12.76 32.35 19.07
C THR A 452 11.78 32.77 20.17
N GLN A 453 10.77 33.58 19.84
CA GLN A 453 9.72 33.96 20.77
C GLN A 453 8.94 32.73 21.28
N ALA A 454 8.52 31.83 20.39
CA ALA A 454 7.80 30.61 20.78
C ALA A 454 8.63 29.70 21.70
N VAL A 455 9.92 29.53 21.42
CA VAL A 455 10.83 28.72 22.27
C VAL A 455 11.06 29.40 23.63
N ASN A 456 11.28 30.73 23.65
CA ASN A 456 11.56 31.48 24.87
C ASN A 456 10.33 31.66 25.77
N SER A 457 9.12 31.72 25.19
CA SER A 457 7.83 31.70 25.93
C SER A 457 7.56 30.36 26.64
N ASN A 458 8.54 29.46 26.64
CA ASN A 458 8.54 28.14 27.25
C ASN A 458 7.39 27.26 26.74
N LEU A 459 7.46 26.94 25.43
CA LEU A 459 6.50 26.04 24.77
C LEU A 459 6.31 24.72 25.53
N GLU A 460 7.33 24.21 26.23
CA GLU A 460 7.21 23.02 27.08
C GLU A 460 6.26 23.21 28.27
N ASN A 461 6.27 24.37 28.93
CA ASN A 461 5.30 24.69 29.98
C ASN A 461 3.88 24.82 29.43
N LEU A 462 3.73 25.25 28.17
CA LEU A 462 2.43 25.21 27.48
C LEU A 462 2.02 23.76 27.21
N LYS A 463 2.93 22.91 26.73
CA LYS A 463 2.67 21.48 26.44
C LYS A 463 2.34 20.65 27.69
N GLN A 464 2.90 20.93 28.86
CA GLN A 464 2.73 20.12 30.08
C GLN A 464 1.47 20.45 30.93
N GLY A 465 0.37 20.90 30.31
CA GLY A 465 -0.94 21.01 31.00
C GLY A 465 -1.43 22.43 31.30
N GLY A 466 -0.89 23.45 30.63
CA GLY A 466 -1.49 24.78 30.62
C GLY A 466 -2.90 24.76 30.01
N LYS A 467 -3.82 25.59 30.51
CA LYS A 467 -5.22 25.70 30.01
C LYS A 467 -5.29 25.81 28.48
N ILE A 468 -4.36 26.55 27.88
CA ILE A 468 -4.25 26.77 26.44
C ILE A 468 -3.93 25.47 25.68
N ASN A 469 -3.10 24.57 26.20
CA ASN A 469 -2.83 23.32 25.50
C ASN A 469 -4.00 22.34 25.57
N THR A 470 -4.71 22.29 26.71
CA THR A 470 -5.94 21.50 26.80
C THR A 470 -6.99 22.02 25.81
N GLU A 471 -7.10 23.35 25.69
CA GLU A 471 -8.01 24.01 24.76
C GLU A 471 -7.60 23.79 23.30
N VAL A 472 -6.34 24.06 22.93
CA VAL A 472 -5.77 23.79 21.59
C VAL A 472 -5.89 22.32 21.23
N THR A 473 -5.53 21.40 22.13
CA THR A 473 -5.66 19.94 21.89
C THR A 473 -7.10 19.54 21.67
N SER A 474 -8.05 20.07 22.47
CA SER A 474 -9.47 19.81 22.31
C SER A 474 -10.01 20.35 20.98
N LEU A 475 -9.59 21.56 20.62
CA LEU A 475 -10.00 22.22 19.38
C LEU A 475 -9.41 21.53 18.15
N VAL A 476 -8.11 21.21 18.14
CA VAL A 476 -7.44 20.44 17.08
C VAL A 476 -8.12 19.09 16.89
N LYS A 477 -8.43 18.39 18.00
CA LYS A 477 -9.14 17.11 17.89
C LYS A 477 -10.53 17.24 17.28
N SER A 478 -11.22 18.35 17.59
CA SER A 478 -12.53 18.66 17.01
C SER A 478 -12.46 19.10 15.54
N ALA A 479 -11.37 19.80 15.18
CA ALA A 479 -11.08 20.36 13.86
C ALA A 479 -10.68 19.31 12.83
N LEU A 480 -9.90 18.30 13.23
CA LEU A 480 -9.37 17.25 12.34
C LEU A 480 -10.39 16.13 12.02
N ASN A 481 -11.70 16.40 12.07
CA ASN A 481 -12.73 15.46 11.59
C ASN A 481 -12.44 15.07 10.12
N PRO A 482 -12.70 13.84 9.63
CA PRO A 482 -12.48 13.41 8.23
C PRO A 482 -12.82 14.41 7.11
N SER A 483 -13.71 15.38 7.35
CA SER A 483 -13.97 16.53 6.46
C SER A 483 -12.80 17.51 6.27
N PHE A 484 -11.77 17.47 7.12
CA PHE A 484 -10.58 18.33 7.07
C PHE A 484 -9.80 18.17 5.76
N PHE A 485 -9.76 16.96 5.21
CA PHE A 485 -9.04 16.67 3.97
C PHE A 485 -9.92 16.82 2.71
N SER A 486 -11.12 17.38 2.81
CA SER A 486 -12.03 17.54 1.67
C SER A 486 -12.34 19.00 1.36
N ASP A 487 -11.79 19.51 0.26
CA ASP A 487 -12.32 20.69 -0.44
C ASP A 487 -13.51 20.26 -1.31
N GLY A 488 -14.67 20.03 -0.68
CA GLY A 488 -15.91 19.71 -1.40
C GLY A 488 -17.07 19.33 -0.47
N PRO A 489 -18.33 19.68 -0.82
CA PRO A 489 -19.49 19.42 0.03
C PRO A 489 -19.85 17.94 -0.05
N ILE A 490 -19.30 17.12 0.85
CA ILE A 490 -19.91 15.84 1.17
C ILE A 490 -21.01 16.13 2.19
N ILE A 491 -22.25 16.09 1.73
CA ILE A 491 -23.46 16.21 2.54
C ILE A 491 -23.47 15.05 3.55
N TRP A 492 -23.04 15.30 4.78
CA TRP A 492 -23.24 14.38 5.90
C TRP A 492 -24.60 14.64 6.54
N GLY A 493 -25.63 14.05 5.96
CA GLY A 493 -26.92 13.95 6.63
C GLY A 493 -26.79 13.04 7.84
N LYS A 494 -26.94 13.61 9.05
CA LYS A 494 -27.37 13.02 10.35
C LYS A 494 -27.29 11.48 10.56
N GLN A 495 -26.26 10.80 10.07
CA GLN A 495 -25.97 9.43 10.46
C GLN A 495 -24.85 9.48 11.49
N LYS A 496 -25.21 9.03 12.69
CA LYS A 496 -24.37 8.96 13.88
C LYS A 496 -23.05 8.27 13.56
N TRP A 497 -22.01 8.72 14.24
CA TRP A 497 -20.66 8.16 14.37
C TRP A 497 -20.54 6.62 14.44
N ASP A 498 -21.61 5.89 14.72
CA ASP A 498 -21.58 4.48 15.09
C ASP A 498 -21.39 3.50 13.92
N ASN A 499 -21.50 3.96 12.66
CA ASN A 499 -21.36 3.10 11.47
C ASN A 499 -19.98 3.15 10.77
N PHE A 500 -19.02 3.92 11.29
CA PHE A 500 -17.65 4.02 10.73
C PHE A 500 -16.71 2.95 11.30
N LYS A 501 -17.07 1.67 11.18
CA LYS A 501 -16.30 0.57 11.78
C LYS A 501 -15.28 -0.12 10.87
N SER A 502 -15.05 0.33 9.63
CA SER A 502 -14.08 -0.37 8.75
C SER A 502 -13.58 0.48 7.57
N GLY A 503 -12.73 1.47 7.83
CA GLY A 503 -12.09 2.22 6.76
C GLY A 503 -10.80 2.91 7.21
N ASN A 504 -9.85 3.03 6.28
CA ASN A 504 -8.53 3.67 6.40
C ASN A 504 -8.57 5.18 6.80
N ASP A 505 -9.73 5.76 7.09
CA ASP A 505 -9.92 7.20 7.27
C ASP A 505 -9.26 7.78 8.55
N TYR A 506 -8.69 6.93 9.42
CA TYR A 506 -8.09 7.32 10.71
C TYR A 506 -6.57 7.08 10.83
N VAL A 507 -5.93 6.59 9.77
CA VAL A 507 -4.67 5.84 9.82
C VAL A 507 -3.44 6.64 10.29
N ASN A 508 -3.52 7.98 10.30
CA ASN A 508 -2.45 8.86 10.79
C ASN A 508 -2.96 10.18 11.40
N TYR A 509 -4.23 10.20 11.81
CA TYR A 509 -4.86 11.35 12.46
C TYR A 509 -4.09 11.82 13.69
N ASP A 510 -3.67 10.89 14.56
CA ASP A 510 -2.99 11.25 15.82
C ASP A 510 -1.65 11.93 15.57
N ALA A 511 -0.94 11.55 14.50
CA ALA A 511 0.33 12.19 14.13
C ALA A 511 0.11 13.62 13.64
N PHE A 512 -0.88 13.85 12.76
CA PHE A 512 -1.24 15.21 12.32
C PHE A 512 -1.78 16.06 13.46
N ALA A 513 -2.57 15.47 14.37
CA ALA A 513 -3.10 16.16 15.53
C ALA A 513 -1.97 16.62 16.47
N ALA A 514 -0.99 15.76 16.74
CA ALA A 514 0.17 16.13 17.56
C ALA A 514 0.98 17.28 16.90
N ASP A 515 1.24 17.17 15.59
CA ASP A 515 1.98 18.22 14.87
C ASP A 515 1.17 19.53 14.78
N MET A 516 -0.15 19.46 14.62
CA MET A 516 -1.03 20.64 14.58
C MET A 516 -1.13 21.32 15.95
N VAL A 517 -1.18 20.55 17.04
CA VAL A 517 -1.08 21.10 18.41
C VAL A 517 0.25 21.82 18.60
N ASP A 518 1.36 21.25 18.12
CA ASP A 518 2.68 21.88 18.20
C ASP A 518 2.73 23.20 17.42
N VAL A 519 2.15 23.25 16.22
CA VAL A 519 2.09 24.47 15.38
C VAL A 519 1.17 25.52 16.01
N ALA A 520 -0.04 25.15 16.43
CA ALA A 520 -0.98 26.06 17.09
C ALA A 520 -0.39 26.61 18.39
N GLY A 521 0.23 25.75 19.20
CA GLY A 521 0.95 26.17 20.40
C GLY A 521 2.06 27.16 20.10
N ALA A 522 2.83 26.95 19.04
CA ALA A 522 3.88 27.89 18.62
C ALA A 522 3.31 29.22 18.12
N LEU A 523 2.23 29.20 17.34
CA LEU A 523 1.54 30.41 16.84
C LEU A 523 1.02 31.27 18.00
N TYR A 524 0.46 30.63 19.02
CA TYR A 524 0.04 31.32 20.24
C TYR A 524 1.24 31.85 21.03
N ALA A 525 2.24 31.01 21.29
CA ALA A 525 3.43 31.37 22.07
C ALA A 525 4.28 32.48 21.44
N SER A 526 4.26 32.61 20.11
CA SER A 526 4.91 33.69 19.37
C SER A 526 4.03 34.94 19.20
N GLY A 527 2.81 34.96 19.77
CA GLY A 527 1.85 36.07 19.61
C GLY A 527 1.33 36.25 18.18
N GLN A 528 1.48 35.24 17.30
CA GLN A 528 0.89 35.26 15.97
C GLN A 528 -0.62 34.95 16.00
N ALA A 529 -1.10 34.34 17.09
CA ALA A 529 -2.52 34.18 17.40
C ALA A 529 -2.82 34.79 18.78
N THR A 530 -3.97 35.45 18.90
CA THR A 530 -4.40 36.12 20.13
C THR A 530 -5.00 35.17 21.16
N ASP A 531 -5.53 34.04 20.70
CA ASP A 531 -6.26 33.03 21.48
C ASP A 531 -6.08 31.63 20.86
N ALA A 532 -6.53 30.60 21.58
CA ALA A 532 -6.43 29.22 21.14
C ALA A 532 -7.23 28.93 19.86
N PRO A 533 -8.49 29.37 19.68
CA PRO A 533 -9.22 29.20 18.42
C PRO A 533 -8.51 29.76 17.20
N SER A 534 -8.02 31.01 17.25
CA SER A 534 -7.28 31.63 16.14
C SER A 534 -5.97 30.91 15.86
N ALA A 535 -5.32 30.35 16.90
CA ALA A 535 -4.10 29.56 16.73
C ALA A 535 -4.38 28.24 15.99
N VAL A 536 -5.48 27.56 16.32
CA VAL A 536 -5.90 26.34 15.63
C VAL A 536 -6.30 26.63 14.19
N GLU A 537 -7.08 27.69 13.93
CA GLU A 537 -7.48 28.09 12.57
C GLU A 537 -6.25 28.32 11.67
N LYS A 538 -5.27 29.09 12.13
CA LYS A 538 -4.02 29.32 11.38
C LYS A 538 -3.19 28.06 11.20
N ALA A 539 -3.19 27.17 12.19
CA ALA A 539 -2.55 25.86 12.05
C ALA A 539 -3.29 25.01 11.00
N GLN A 540 -4.61 25.00 10.98
CA GLN A 540 -5.40 24.30 9.95
C GLN A 540 -5.07 24.81 8.56
N GLU A 541 -5.04 26.14 8.35
CA GLU A 541 -4.65 26.76 7.09
C GLU A 541 -3.25 26.30 6.64
N TYR A 542 -2.28 26.28 7.56
CA TYR A 542 -0.94 25.76 7.28
C TYR A 542 -0.97 24.29 6.84
N PHE A 543 -1.66 23.43 7.58
CA PHE A 543 -1.74 22.00 7.26
C PHE A 543 -2.48 21.73 5.95
N HIS A 544 -3.54 22.48 5.60
CA HIS A 544 -4.17 22.40 4.28
C HIS A 544 -3.19 22.70 3.14
N GLN A 545 -2.25 23.62 3.36
CA GLN A 545 -1.25 23.96 2.34
C GLN A 545 -0.20 22.86 2.18
N ILE A 546 0.23 22.23 3.28
CA ILE A 546 1.35 21.28 3.27
C ILE A 546 0.94 19.81 3.28
N THR A 547 -0.36 19.49 3.31
CA THR A 547 -0.87 18.11 3.26
C THR A 547 -1.78 17.89 2.06
N SER A 548 -1.92 16.64 1.67
CA SER A 548 -2.81 16.16 0.61
C SER A 548 -3.37 14.80 1.00
N ARG A 549 -4.52 14.41 0.44
CA ARG A 549 -5.11 13.08 0.65
C ARG A 549 -4.84 12.18 -0.55
N VAL A 550 -4.33 10.97 -0.29
CA VAL A 550 -4.15 9.92 -1.31
C VAL A 550 -4.69 8.60 -0.77
N ASN A 551 -5.58 7.95 -1.53
CA ASN A 551 -6.24 6.69 -1.14
C ASN A 551 -6.75 6.70 0.32
N ASN A 552 -7.56 7.71 0.65
CA ASN A 552 -8.12 7.93 1.99
C ASN A 552 -7.12 8.19 3.14
N THR A 553 -5.83 8.33 2.84
CA THR A 553 -4.77 8.61 3.83
C THR A 553 -4.23 10.03 3.64
N GLY A 554 -4.00 10.76 4.74
CA GLY A 554 -3.36 12.07 4.67
C GLY A 554 -1.84 11.94 4.51
N TYR A 555 -1.22 12.75 3.67
CA TYR A 555 0.23 12.80 3.48
C TYR A 555 0.70 14.24 3.57
N TYR A 556 1.90 14.48 4.09
CA TYR A 556 2.56 15.74 3.80
C TYR A 556 2.93 15.77 2.31
N LYS A 557 2.74 16.91 1.62
CA LYS A 557 3.08 17.05 0.20
C LYS A 557 4.55 16.75 -0.09
N ARG A 558 5.45 17.05 0.86
CA ARG A 558 6.87 16.68 0.79
C ARG A 558 7.13 15.17 0.84
N ASP A 559 6.20 14.40 1.38
CA ASP A 559 6.27 12.94 1.47
C ASP A 559 5.67 12.29 0.21
N LEU A 560 5.14 13.06 -0.73
CA LEU A 560 4.71 12.55 -2.03
C LEU A 560 5.91 12.38 -2.97
N PRO A 561 5.81 11.50 -3.99
CA PRO A 561 6.85 11.34 -4.99
C PRO A 561 7.19 12.67 -5.66
N HIS A 562 8.47 12.88 -5.96
CA HIS A 562 8.85 13.94 -6.88
C HIS A 562 8.37 13.58 -8.29
N VAL A 563 7.66 14.50 -8.93
CA VAL A 563 7.23 14.35 -10.32
C VAL A 563 7.95 15.44 -11.13
N PRO A 564 8.74 15.08 -12.16
CA PRO A 564 9.56 16.05 -12.90
C PRO A 564 8.77 17.22 -13.50
N SER A 565 7.50 16.99 -13.84
CA SER A 565 6.60 18.03 -14.35
C SER A 565 5.13 17.61 -14.14
N PRO A 566 4.22 18.57 -13.93
CA PRO A 566 2.80 18.29 -13.73
C PRO A 566 2.06 17.83 -15.00
N THR A 567 2.75 17.66 -16.14
CA THR A 567 2.13 17.32 -17.44
C THR A 567 1.27 16.06 -17.41
N PHE A 568 1.67 15.04 -16.65
CA PHE A 568 0.97 13.75 -16.60
C PHE A 568 0.22 13.49 -15.29
N GLY A 569 0.15 14.48 -14.41
CA GLY A 569 -0.48 14.36 -13.10
C GLY A 569 0.30 15.05 -12.00
N THR A 570 -0.30 15.11 -10.82
CA THR A 570 0.30 15.68 -9.63
C THR A 570 1.08 14.62 -8.83
N PRO A 571 1.91 15.01 -7.85
CA PRO A 571 2.51 14.07 -6.90
C PRO A 571 1.50 13.12 -6.22
N GLU A 572 0.28 13.59 -5.97
CA GLU A 572 -0.83 12.79 -5.42
C GLU A 572 -1.27 11.69 -6.39
N ASP A 573 -1.41 12.02 -7.69
CA ASP A 573 -1.78 11.05 -8.72
C ASP A 573 -0.72 9.95 -8.84
N PHE A 574 0.56 10.33 -8.84
CA PHE A 574 1.67 9.37 -8.89
C PHE A 574 1.74 8.50 -7.63
N MET A 575 1.48 9.07 -6.44
CA MET A 575 1.41 8.27 -5.22
C MET A 575 0.25 7.26 -5.26
N LEU A 576 -0.91 7.68 -5.76
CA LEU A 576 -2.07 6.80 -5.92
C LEU A 576 -1.75 5.67 -6.90
N GLU A 577 -1.15 6.00 -8.04
CA GLU A 577 -0.78 5.03 -9.05
C GLU A 577 0.30 4.06 -8.53
N PHE A 578 1.27 4.54 -7.74
CA PHE A 578 2.24 3.66 -7.08
C PHE A 578 1.56 2.66 -6.16
N ILE A 579 0.63 3.12 -5.32
CA ILE A 579 -0.15 2.26 -4.43
C ILE A 579 -0.90 1.21 -5.25
N ASN A 580 -1.62 1.64 -6.28
CA ASN A 580 -2.45 0.74 -7.10
C ASN A 580 -1.65 -0.28 -7.92
N THR A 581 -0.49 0.11 -8.44
CA THR A 581 0.30 -0.75 -9.34
C THR A 581 1.31 -1.62 -8.61
N THR A 582 1.84 -1.14 -7.47
CA THR A 582 2.97 -1.79 -6.79
C THR A 582 2.57 -2.47 -5.49
N ILE A 583 1.60 -1.91 -4.76
CA ILE A 583 1.26 -2.36 -3.40
C ILE A 583 -0.08 -3.10 -3.36
N ALA A 584 -1.11 -2.56 -4.01
CA ALA A 584 -2.45 -3.15 -4.05
C ALA A 584 -2.48 -4.61 -4.55
N PRO A 585 -1.69 -5.02 -5.57
CA PRO A 585 -1.70 -6.42 -6.00
C PRO A 585 -1.23 -7.39 -4.91
N ILE A 586 -0.35 -6.94 -4.00
CA ILE A 586 0.10 -7.74 -2.86
C ILE A 586 -1.04 -7.91 -1.84
N ALA A 587 -1.83 -6.86 -1.63
CA ALA A 587 -2.99 -6.89 -0.75
C ALA A 587 -4.15 -7.74 -1.32
N GLU A 588 -4.43 -7.60 -2.62
CA GLU A 588 -5.44 -8.40 -3.33
C GLU A 588 -5.12 -9.89 -3.29
N ALA A 589 -3.85 -10.25 -3.48
CA ALA A 589 -3.39 -11.64 -3.38
C ALA A 589 -3.65 -12.27 -1.99
N ARG A 590 -3.88 -11.42 -0.97
CA ARG A 590 -4.23 -11.83 0.40
C ARG A 590 -5.71 -11.63 0.74
N GLY A 591 -6.54 -11.25 -0.23
CA GLY A 591 -7.99 -11.12 -0.08
C GLY A 591 -8.46 -9.77 0.49
N PHE A 592 -7.61 -8.74 0.48
CA PHE A 592 -7.99 -7.40 0.92
C PHE A 592 -8.43 -6.50 -0.25
N ASP A 593 -9.22 -5.47 0.04
CA ASP A 593 -9.62 -4.45 -0.93
C ASP A 593 -8.45 -3.47 -1.18
N PRO A 594 -8.05 -3.21 -2.44
CA PRO A 594 -7.07 -2.17 -2.81
C PRO A 594 -7.29 -0.80 -2.17
N LYS A 595 -8.55 -0.42 -1.95
CA LYS A 595 -8.94 0.86 -1.35
C LYS A 595 -8.57 0.96 0.13
N GLU A 596 -8.31 -0.18 0.77
CA GLU A 596 -7.84 -0.26 2.15
C GLU A 596 -6.32 -0.20 2.26
N VAL A 597 -5.60 -0.06 1.14
CA VAL A 597 -4.13 0.02 1.15
C VAL A 597 -3.66 1.44 1.41
N SER A 598 -2.77 1.61 2.38
CA SER A 598 -2.12 2.89 2.68
C SER A 598 -0.61 2.70 2.82
N LEU A 599 0.15 3.77 2.57
CA LEU A 599 1.57 3.82 2.87
C LEU A 599 1.78 4.78 4.03
N ARG A 600 2.46 4.34 5.09
CA ARG A 600 2.77 5.18 6.24
C ARG A 600 4.27 5.39 6.32
N ARG A 601 4.69 6.65 6.26
CA ARG A 601 6.10 7.03 6.43
C ARG A 601 6.45 7.02 7.92
N ASP A 602 7.52 6.33 8.29
CA ASP A 602 8.10 6.41 9.63
C ASP A 602 9.08 7.58 9.75
N ASN A 603 9.57 7.83 10.97
CA ASN A 603 10.52 8.92 11.25
C ASN A 603 11.88 8.76 10.54
N ARG A 604 12.18 7.56 10.01
CA ARG A 604 13.40 7.27 9.23
C ARG A 604 13.17 7.49 7.74
N GLY A 605 11.95 7.88 7.35
CA GLY A 605 11.58 8.12 5.97
C GLY A 605 11.22 6.85 5.18
N ILE A 606 10.95 5.74 5.87
CA ILE A 606 10.55 4.47 5.26
C ILE A 606 9.03 4.39 5.26
N TYR A 607 8.44 4.16 4.09
CA TYR A 607 7.03 3.86 3.91
C TYR A 607 6.79 2.39 4.18
N THR A 608 5.96 2.09 5.18
CA THR A 608 5.44 0.74 5.40
C THR A 608 4.03 0.68 4.85
N ALA A 609 3.71 -0.35 4.07
CA ALA A 609 2.35 -0.58 3.58
C ALA A 609 1.47 -1.15 4.68
N TYR A 610 0.24 -0.66 4.75
CA TYR A 610 -0.80 -1.13 5.66
C TYR A 610 -2.05 -1.46 4.87
N VAL A 611 -2.79 -2.46 5.32
CA VAL A 611 -4.11 -2.82 4.82
C VAL A 611 -5.04 -3.09 5.99
N ALA A 612 -6.25 -2.52 5.97
CA ALA A 612 -7.20 -2.60 7.09
C ALA A 612 -6.59 -2.28 8.47
N GLY A 613 -5.62 -1.34 8.51
CA GLY A 613 -4.92 -0.95 9.73
C GLY A 613 -3.78 -1.87 10.19
N GLN A 614 -3.53 -3.00 9.52
CA GLN A 614 -2.42 -3.93 9.81
C GLN A 614 -1.28 -3.75 8.79
N ALA A 615 -0.03 -4.02 9.19
CA ALA A 615 1.08 -3.96 8.25
C ALA A 615 0.88 -5.04 7.17
N LEU A 616 0.91 -4.63 5.91
CA LEU A 616 0.84 -5.56 4.78
C LEU A 616 2.18 -6.28 4.68
N GLU A 617 2.18 -7.60 4.81
CA GLU A 617 3.40 -8.40 4.66
C GLU A 617 3.56 -8.89 3.22
N GLY A 618 4.82 -9.01 2.77
CA GLY A 618 5.19 -9.58 1.49
C GLY A 618 5.06 -11.10 1.46
N THR A 619 5.45 -11.72 0.36
CA THR A 619 5.49 -13.19 0.24
C THR A 619 6.51 -13.85 1.18
N ASP A 620 7.46 -13.07 1.69
CA ASP A 620 8.48 -13.44 2.67
C ASP A 620 8.00 -13.32 4.13
N GLY A 621 6.77 -12.86 4.36
CA GLY A 621 6.22 -12.62 5.70
C GLY A 621 6.77 -11.37 6.38
N LEU A 622 7.56 -10.54 5.69
CA LEU A 622 8.06 -9.27 6.22
C LEU A 622 7.16 -8.11 5.80
N PRO A 623 7.04 -7.03 6.61
CA PRO A 623 6.29 -5.84 6.20
C PRO A 623 6.80 -5.28 4.86
N VAL A 624 5.88 -4.99 3.94
CA VAL A 624 6.21 -4.38 2.66
C VAL A 624 6.65 -2.94 2.92
N GLN A 625 7.95 -2.69 2.74
CA GLN A 625 8.56 -1.39 2.97
C GLN A 625 9.17 -0.80 1.70
N ARG A 626 9.10 0.54 1.59
CA ARG A 626 9.67 1.31 0.50
C ARG A 626 10.34 2.57 1.04
N THR A 627 11.48 2.96 0.48
CA THR A 627 12.11 4.24 0.82
C THR A 627 11.52 5.37 -0.04
N LYS A 628 11.68 6.63 0.41
CA LYS A 628 11.33 7.79 -0.43
C LYS A 628 12.04 7.77 -1.77
N GLN A 629 13.33 7.39 -1.79
CA GLN A 629 14.10 7.27 -3.02
C GLN A 629 13.51 6.24 -3.99
N GLN A 630 13.07 5.08 -3.49
CA GLN A 630 12.42 4.08 -4.35
C GLN A 630 11.12 4.58 -4.97
N LEU A 631 10.37 5.38 -4.20
CA LEU A 631 9.14 6.02 -4.68
C LEU A 631 9.45 7.09 -5.75
N ASP A 632 10.51 7.88 -5.57
CA ASP A 632 10.97 8.90 -6.53
C ASP A 632 11.58 8.30 -7.80
N ASP A 633 12.31 7.19 -7.67
CA ASP A 633 12.84 6.43 -8.79
C ASP A 633 11.68 5.85 -9.61
N TRP A 634 10.67 5.29 -8.93
CA TRP A 634 9.48 4.77 -9.59
C TRP A 634 8.71 5.88 -10.32
N SER A 635 8.45 7.02 -9.67
CA SER A 635 7.71 8.12 -10.30
C SER A 635 8.45 8.70 -11.50
N THR A 636 9.78 8.78 -11.41
CA THR A 636 10.63 9.21 -12.53
C THR A 636 10.54 8.24 -13.70
N ASN A 637 10.63 6.93 -13.44
CA ASN A 637 10.52 5.91 -14.48
C ASN A 637 9.14 5.90 -15.13
N GLU A 638 8.08 6.00 -14.32
CA GLU A 638 6.70 6.06 -14.80
C GLU A 638 6.44 7.32 -15.62
N TYR A 639 6.97 8.47 -15.18
CA TYR A 639 6.92 9.71 -15.95
C TYR A 639 7.61 9.57 -17.31
N GLN A 640 8.79 8.93 -17.38
CA GLN A 640 9.46 8.65 -18.65
C GLN A 640 8.65 7.70 -19.54
N ARG A 641 8.01 6.67 -18.96
CA ARG A 641 7.12 5.76 -19.67
C ARG A 641 5.95 6.52 -20.32
N LEU A 642 5.31 7.43 -19.58
CA LEU A 642 4.20 8.25 -20.07
C LEU A 642 4.63 9.19 -21.20
N ILE A 643 5.83 9.79 -21.14
CA ILE A 643 6.41 10.54 -22.27
C ILE A 643 6.51 9.67 -23.53
N GLN A 644 6.99 8.44 -23.40
CA GLN A 644 7.15 7.55 -24.56
C GLN A 644 5.79 7.14 -25.14
N VAL A 645 4.81 6.87 -24.28
CA VAL A 645 3.43 6.58 -24.71
C VAL A 645 2.82 7.77 -25.45
N GLU A 646 2.97 9.00 -24.93
CA GLU A 646 2.49 10.21 -25.59
C GLU A 646 3.17 10.43 -26.95
N LYS A 647 4.51 10.28 -27.02
CA LYS A 647 5.26 10.35 -28.28
C LYS A 647 4.78 9.31 -29.28
N ALA A 648 4.59 8.05 -28.86
CA ALA A 648 4.08 7.00 -29.72
C ALA A 648 2.66 7.31 -30.23
N GLY A 649 1.78 7.84 -29.37
CA GLY A 649 0.45 8.30 -29.73
C GLY A 649 0.47 9.47 -30.72
N ALA A 650 1.35 10.45 -30.52
CA ALA A 650 1.54 11.58 -31.43
C ALA A 650 2.07 11.12 -32.81
N VAL A 651 3.02 10.19 -32.83
CA VAL A 651 3.54 9.57 -34.06
C VAL A 651 2.44 8.79 -34.78
N ALA A 652 1.59 8.05 -34.06
CA ALA A 652 0.46 7.34 -34.65
C ALA A 652 -0.56 8.32 -35.28
N LYS A 653 -0.88 9.44 -34.60
CA LYS A 653 -1.74 10.51 -35.15
C LYS A 653 -1.13 11.21 -36.37
N LEU A 654 0.19 11.41 -36.41
CA LEU A 654 0.89 11.97 -37.58
C LEU A 654 0.88 11.01 -38.76
N LYS A 655 1.09 9.70 -38.52
CA LYS A 655 0.99 8.66 -39.56
C LYS A 655 -0.42 8.56 -40.13
N SER A 656 -1.46 8.63 -39.29
CA SER A 656 -2.84 8.62 -39.77
C SER A 656 -3.16 9.86 -40.63
N LYS A 657 -2.78 11.07 -40.18
CA LYS A 657 -2.92 12.30 -40.99
C LYS A 657 -2.17 12.23 -42.32
N LYS A 658 -0.94 11.69 -42.33
CA LYS A 658 -0.16 11.50 -43.55
C LYS A 658 -0.86 10.53 -44.51
N SER A 659 -1.42 9.43 -43.99
CA SER A 659 -2.19 8.47 -44.78
C SER A 659 -3.46 9.10 -45.38
N SER A 660 -4.22 9.86 -44.59
CA SER A 660 -5.40 10.59 -45.07
C SER A 660 -5.05 11.62 -46.15
N PHE A 661 -3.92 12.32 -45.99
CA PHE A 661 -3.43 13.28 -46.98
C PHE A 661 -3.03 12.60 -48.30
N HIS A 662 -2.32 11.46 -48.25
CA HIS A 662 -1.97 10.71 -49.46
C HIS A 662 -3.21 10.15 -50.16
N LYS A 663 -4.21 9.69 -49.40
CA LYS A 663 -5.49 9.23 -49.95
C LYS A 663 -6.21 10.37 -50.69
N ALA A 664 -6.35 11.54 -50.06
CA ALA A 664 -6.97 12.71 -50.67
C ALA A 664 -6.21 13.25 -51.89
N LEU A 665 -4.87 13.16 -51.88
CA LEU A 665 -4.03 13.53 -53.02
C LEU A 665 -4.24 12.57 -54.21
N ASN A 666 -4.28 11.26 -53.95
CA ASN A 666 -4.50 10.25 -54.98
C ASN A 666 -5.91 10.34 -55.58
N GLU A 667 -6.93 10.60 -54.75
CA GLU A 667 -8.30 10.85 -55.23
C GLU A 667 -8.34 12.07 -56.16
N ARG A 668 -7.63 13.15 -55.83
CA ARG A 668 -7.50 14.36 -56.68
C ARG A 668 -6.65 14.22 -57.94
N ILE A 669 -5.80 13.20 -58.03
CA ILE A 669 -4.98 12.93 -59.23
C ILE A 669 -5.76 12.04 -60.22
N LEU A 670 -6.74 11.29 -59.72
CA LEU A 670 -7.58 10.39 -60.51
C LEU A 670 -8.84 11.09 -61.06
N ASP A 671 -9.22 12.23 -60.47
CA ASP A 671 -10.17 13.21 -61.02
C ASP A 671 -9.47 14.19 -61.97
#